data_AF-A0A9P9XI75-F1
#
_entry.id   AF-A0A9P9XI75-F1
#
_cell.length_a   1.000
_cell.length_b   1.000
_cell.length_c   1.000
_cell.angle_alpha   90.00
_cell.angle_beta   90.00
_cell.angle_gamma   90.00
#
_symmetry.space_group_name_H-M   'P 1'
#
loop_
_entity.id
_entity.type
_entity.pdbx_description
1 polymer ?
#
loop_
_entity_poly.entity_id
_entity_poly.type
_entity_poly.pdbx_seq_one_letter_code
_entity_poly.pdbx_strand_id
1 'polypeptide(L)'
;MRLSAFALALPLVKAGSDSALESRETVEFKDHSRPISKSFIVEFAPGSTQRRDGLASTDGVKVVKTFDNKVFTGASVEAESHTLDSLLSIPDVVNVWPNVAVKLDPVESKRLVQGEDVAYTTHNATGVFKLHAQGIFGKGAKVGVVDTGIWYKHPDLGNGFGPGFKVEGGYDFAGDGLWPYEGEKQPDEDPLDQQGHGSHVAGIVAAKGAGWSGVAPEATLYAYKIFSQYGFTDTATILEAFFRAYDDGVDIITASVGSNIGWATEAWSVIASRFVDEGIVTVVASGNVGTVGPFLSSTGATGKNVLAVASVDSQTFPAFPFDATFSGVNGGSEETARYGFIPPISYDPFPATVVDVPIVPFSLDTNATTDACEPLEPGSLDFTGKIVLVRRGAAVSCDIHTQQENLALVGGTLVLVYNDDRPLSYPVIGNTNSTVGFITSFAGKQIVEAIKAGRNVTADFSVNHGLPVALTYSLGGDPNYFTNIGPLYDLQIKPDIAAPGGKIYSTWIDDSYTIQSGTSMAAPYIAGVAALYVSVYGGRNTHPSGNAWAKDLGKRIISSGISVPWADGLTETDYGHSASVAQVGNGLVDAFKVLKYKTVIDYEKIALNDTRYFNRYHEISVTNNDEEAVTYKFSAEDIVSADILGWYAADRVIANPAPGTKRVKEFFDMIPETRAPEVSFPAEFTLQSGQSKTVSVNFKNPDTLGWNASGLPLYSGRVLISGSNGEFLSVPYLGLGGDLRKEVTPLEETNYAFLISTTSNTPVTSKPYFTFNLSLAAQDFPRVISKPIYGIKETRWDVFEAGWTEREWTYPPVPGENGHIGTIASWVGSGRVEAIDTSIYDPNETFTYPIMDRNRNGAYEQDEHWWFGKLGNGSQIAVGNYTLRFALLKPFGDPSHADNWEVLHIPEISVL
;
A
#
# COMPACT_ATOMS: atom_id res chain seq x y z
N MET A 1 -21.95 74.33 -10.37
CA MET A 1 -22.54 73.61 -11.50
C MET A 1 -21.75 72.31 -11.64
N ARG A 2 -22.45 71.17 -11.55
CA ARG A 2 -21.88 69.82 -11.44
C ARG A 2 -20.88 69.56 -12.58
N LEU A 3 -19.68 69.10 -12.24
CA LEU A 3 -18.69 68.61 -13.19
C LEU A 3 -18.36 67.18 -12.82
N SER A 4 -18.75 66.29 -13.72
CA SER A 4 -18.47 64.87 -13.74
C SER A 4 -17.13 64.63 -14.43
N ALA A 5 -16.31 63.73 -13.90
CA ALA A 5 -15.33 62.94 -14.66
C ALA A 5 -14.93 61.70 -13.85
N PHE A 6 -14.80 60.57 -14.56
CA PHE A 6 -14.52 59.22 -14.08
C PHE A 6 -13.18 59.05 -13.36
N ALA A 7 -13.14 58.19 -12.33
CA ALA A 7 -11.94 57.48 -11.89
C ALA A 7 -12.31 56.15 -11.19
N LEU A 8 -11.48 55.13 -11.42
CA LEU A 8 -11.53 53.77 -10.90
C LEU A 8 -11.70 53.70 -9.38
N ALA A 9 -12.48 52.72 -8.90
CA ALA A 9 -12.49 52.32 -7.49
C ALA A 9 -12.15 50.82 -7.36
N LEU A 10 -10.98 50.54 -6.78
CA LEU A 10 -10.69 49.28 -6.10
C LEU A 10 -11.63 49.11 -4.89
N PRO A 11 -12.11 47.90 -4.56
CA PRO A 11 -12.57 47.63 -3.21
C PRO A 11 -11.40 47.09 -2.36
N LEU A 12 -11.20 47.78 -1.23
CA LEU A 12 -10.39 47.33 -0.11
C LEU A 12 -10.79 45.91 0.31
N VAL A 13 -9.83 45.00 0.37
CA VAL A 13 -9.94 43.74 1.11
C VAL A 13 -9.92 44.09 2.60
N LYS A 14 -11.07 43.87 3.25
CA LYS A 14 -11.25 44.04 4.68
C LYS A 14 -10.98 42.69 5.34
N ALA A 15 -9.87 42.61 6.07
CA ALA A 15 -9.59 41.51 6.99
C ALA A 15 -10.74 41.42 8.01
N GLY A 16 -11.36 40.23 8.08
CA GLY A 16 -12.51 39.96 8.92
C GLY A 16 -12.62 38.47 9.23
N SER A 17 -12.06 38.10 10.38
CA SER A 17 -12.38 36.93 11.22
C SER A 17 -12.39 35.53 10.58
N ASP A 18 -11.21 34.91 10.58
CA ASP A 18 -10.96 33.45 10.50
C ASP A 18 -11.43 32.71 11.77
N SER A 19 -12.72 32.76 12.12
CA SER A 19 -13.19 32.01 13.30
C SER A 19 -14.58 31.40 13.16
N ALA A 20 -15.02 31.13 11.92
CA ALA A 20 -16.30 30.46 11.66
C ALA A 20 -16.22 29.37 10.57
N LEU A 21 -15.02 29.05 10.08
CA LEU A 21 -14.78 27.95 9.14
C LEU A 21 -14.09 26.72 9.80
N GLU A 22 -13.64 26.85 11.04
CA GLU A 22 -13.00 25.77 11.81
C GLU A 22 -13.97 24.82 12.53
N SER A 23 -15.29 24.93 12.35
CA SER A 23 -16.26 23.97 12.92
C SER A 23 -16.92 23.04 11.89
N ARG A 24 -16.38 22.99 10.67
CA ARG A 24 -16.60 21.91 9.70
C ARG A 24 -15.33 21.07 9.57
N GLU A 25 -14.71 20.71 10.70
CA GLU A 25 -13.74 19.62 10.76
C GLU A 25 -14.42 18.35 10.25
N THR A 26 -14.26 18.15 8.94
CA THR A 26 -13.84 16.90 8.31
C THR A 26 -14.06 15.68 9.20
N VAL A 27 -15.10 14.90 8.88
CA VAL A 27 -15.15 13.49 9.27
C VAL A 27 -13.87 12.86 8.73
N GLU A 28 -12.84 12.73 9.57
CA GLU A 28 -11.62 12.01 9.24
C GLU A 28 -12.04 10.58 8.90
N PHE A 29 -11.98 10.23 7.61
CA PHE A 29 -12.09 8.85 7.16
C PHE A 29 -10.81 8.11 7.60
N LYS A 30 -10.79 7.65 8.87
CA LYS A 30 -9.68 6.89 9.46
C LYS A 30 -9.60 5.44 8.98
N ASP A 31 -10.60 4.97 8.24
CA ASP A 31 -10.73 3.56 7.85
C ASP A 31 -10.59 3.39 6.33
N HIS A 32 -9.73 2.44 5.93
CA HIS A 32 -9.24 2.24 4.57
C HIS A 32 -10.20 1.43 3.68
N SER A 33 -11.25 0.79 4.24
CA SER A 33 -12.26 0.04 3.46
C SER A 33 -13.65 0.15 4.09
N ARG A 34 -14.48 1.07 3.61
CA ARG A 34 -15.85 1.27 4.12
C ARG A 34 -16.86 0.65 3.16
N PRO A 35 -17.81 -0.19 3.62
CA PRO A 35 -18.99 -0.53 2.82
C PRO A 35 -19.74 0.74 2.40
N ILE A 36 -19.95 0.90 1.10
CA ILE A 36 -20.83 1.95 0.58
C ILE A 36 -22.26 1.53 0.89
N SER A 37 -23.02 2.40 1.55
CA SER A 37 -24.36 2.05 2.03
C SER A 37 -25.19 1.48 0.88
N LYS A 38 -25.79 0.31 1.14
CA LYS A 38 -26.70 -0.39 0.22
C LYS A 38 -26.09 -0.78 -1.13
N SER A 39 -24.77 -0.66 -1.33
CA SER A 39 -24.15 -0.90 -2.63
C SER A 39 -23.46 -2.26 -2.69
N PHE A 40 -23.72 -3.02 -3.76
CA PHE A 40 -23.23 -4.37 -3.98
C PHE A 40 -22.71 -4.56 -5.40
N ILE A 41 -21.81 -5.52 -5.58
CA ILE A 41 -21.38 -6.05 -6.86
C ILE A 41 -21.93 -7.47 -6.96
N VAL A 42 -22.75 -7.74 -7.97
CA VAL A 42 -23.42 -9.01 -8.21
C VAL A 42 -22.82 -9.67 -9.44
N GLU A 43 -22.44 -10.94 -9.31
CA GLU A 43 -22.00 -11.79 -10.42
C GLU A 43 -23.12 -12.72 -10.86
N PHE A 44 -23.31 -12.82 -12.18
CA PHE A 44 -24.27 -13.75 -12.77
C PHE A 44 -23.58 -15.02 -13.29
N ALA A 45 -24.33 -16.11 -13.32
CA ALA A 45 -23.90 -17.34 -14.00
C ALA A 45 -23.59 -17.07 -15.49
N PRO A 46 -22.57 -17.74 -16.09
CA PRO A 46 -22.24 -17.56 -17.51
C PRO A 46 -23.42 -17.79 -18.46
N GLY A 47 -23.64 -16.87 -19.41
CA GLY A 47 -24.69 -16.99 -20.44
C GLY A 47 -26.09 -16.49 -20.05
N SER A 48 -26.23 -15.79 -18.92
CA SER A 48 -27.50 -15.38 -18.30
C SER A 48 -28.14 -14.07 -18.82
N THR A 49 -27.83 -13.62 -20.05
CA THR A 49 -28.23 -12.29 -20.58
C THR A 49 -29.73 -11.98 -20.47
N GLN A 50 -30.63 -12.97 -20.59
CA GLN A 50 -32.08 -12.79 -20.42
C GLN A 50 -32.54 -12.42 -19.00
N ARG A 51 -31.67 -12.49 -17.99
CA ARG A 51 -32.07 -12.34 -16.57
C ARG A 51 -31.42 -11.17 -15.84
N ARG A 52 -30.63 -10.34 -16.54
CA ARG A 52 -30.31 -8.97 -16.10
C ARG A 52 -31.58 -8.16 -15.87
N ASP A 53 -32.58 -8.34 -16.73
CA ASP A 53 -33.91 -7.76 -16.58
C ASP A 53 -34.64 -8.29 -15.33
N GLY A 54 -34.37 -9.55 -14.95
CA GLY A 54 -34.90 -10.18 -13.74
C GLY A 54 -34.38 -9.52 -12.46
N LEU A 55 -33.06 -9.30 -12.36
CA LEU A 55 -32.48 -8.57 -11.23
C LEU A 55 -33.00 -7.13 -11.19
N ALA A 56 -33.08 -6.44 -12.34
CA ALA A 56 -33.62 -5.10 -12.43
C ALA A 56 -35.12 -5.01 -12.07
N SER A 57 -35.86 -6.12 -12.19
CA SER A 57 -37.27 -6.23 -11.78
C SER A 57 -37.47 -6.68 -10.34
N THR A 58 -36.39 -6.98 -9.60
CA THR A 58 -36.45 -7.38 -8.19
C THR A 58 -36.78 -6.16 -7.34
N ASP A 59 -37.83 -6.27 -6.53
CA ASP A 59 -38.28 -5.17 -5.68
C ASP A 59 -37.17 -4.75 -4.70
N GLY A 60 -36.99 -3.45 -4.50
CA GLY A 60 -35.94 -2.91 -3.63
C GLY A 60 -34.50 -2.99 -4.18
N VAL A 61 -34.29 -3.43 -5.43
CA VAL A 61 -33.00 -3.43 -6.13
C VAL A 61 -32.98 -2.41 -7.27
N LYS A 62 -32.01 -1.50 -7.26
CA LYS A 62 -31.70 -0.56 -8.33
C LYS A 62 -30.39 -0.94 -8.99
N VAL A 63 -30.41 -1.25 -10.28
CA VAL A 63 -29.18 -1.50 -11.04
C VAL A 63 -28.51 -0.16 -11.35
N VAL A 64 -27.31 0.05 -10.82
CA VAL A 64 -26.51 1.27 -11.04
C VAL A 64 -25.76 1.15 -12.36
N LYS A 65 -25.05 0.03 -12.54
CA LYS A 65 -24.27 -0.24 -13.74
C LYS A 65 -24.14 -1.72 -13.97
N THR A 66 -23.86 -2.08 -15.20
CA THR A 66 -23.84 -3.46 -15.66
C THR A 66 -22.55 -3.73 -16.40
N PHE A 67 -22.02 -4.92 -16.17
CA PHE A 67 -20.76 -5.37 -16.71
C PHE A 67 -21.01 -6.61 -17.54
N ASP A 68 -20.55 -6.61 -18.78
CA ASP A 68 -20.69 -7.76 -19.66
C ASP A 68 -19.48 -7.87 -20.58
N ASN A 69 -18.49 -8.66 -20.15
CA ASN A 69 -17.37 -9.06 -20.98
C ASN A 69 -16.95 -10.50 -20.67
N LYS A 70 -15.90 -10.98 -21.34
CA LYS A 70 -15.44 -12.35 -21.21
C LYS A 70 -14.94 -12.72 -19.80
N VAL A 71 -14.45 -11.76 -19.02
CA VAL A 71 -13.86 -11.96 -17.69
C VAL A 71 -14.95 -11.97 -16.61
N PHE A 72 -15.98 -11.16 -16.78
CA PHE A 72 -17.03 -10.94 -15.78
C PHE A 72 -18.36 -10.52 -16.42
N THR A 73 -19.44 -11.17 -15.98
CA THR A 73 -20.82 -10.80 -16.31
C THR A 73 -21.55 -10.52 -15.00
N GLY A 74 -22.04 -9.30 -14.81
CA GLY A 74 -22.57 -8.87 -13.52
C GLY A 74 -23.16 -7.46 -13.53
N ALA A 75 -23.40 -6.92 -12.33
CA ALA A 75 -23.89 -5.56 -12.14
C ALA A 75 -23.42 -4.98 -10.80
N SER A 76 -23.23 -3.67 -10.76
CA SER A 76 -23.25 -2.91 -9.52
C SER A 76 -24.70 -2.50 -9.25
N VAL A 77 -25.17 -2.73 -8.02
CA VAL A 77 -26.55 -2.48 -7.61
C VAL A 77 -26.60 -1.74 -6.28
N GLU A 78 -27.68 -0.99 -6.09
CA GLU A 78 -28.12 -0.47 -4.80
C GLU A 78 -29.31 -1.31 -4.33
N ALA A 79 -29.31 -1.79 -3.08
CA ALA A 79 -30.40 -2.59 -2.53
C ALA A 79 -30.75 -2.19 -1.09
N GLU A 80 -32.00 -1.76 -0.89
CA GLU A 80 -32.50 -1.22 0.40
C GLU A 80 -32.98 -2.30 1.36
N SER A 81 -33.50 -3.40 0.80
CA SER A 81 -34.21 -4.47 1.52
C SER A 81 -33.53 -5.83 1.35
N HIS A 82 -32.22 -5.83 1.08
CA HIS A 82 -31.48 -7.04 0.82
C HIS A 82 -30.14 -7.11 1.56
N THR A 83 -29.83 -8.30 2.05
CA THR A 83 -28.49 -8.70 2.52
C THR A 83 -27.71 -9.40 1.42
N LEU A 84 -26.39 -9.60 1.64
CA LEU A 84 -25.54 -10.48 0.83
C LEU A 84 -26.21 -11.85 0.59
N ASP A 85 -26.64 -12.51 1.66
CA ASP A 85 -27.29 -13.83 1.62
C ASP A 85 -28.56 -13.80 0.74
N SER A 86 -29.38 -12.77 0.90
CA SER A 86 -30.64 -12.65 0.13
C SER A 86 -30.40 -12.36 -1.36
N LEU A 87 -29.40 -11.55 -1.70
CA LEU A 87 -29.02 -11.31 -3.10
C LEU A 87 -28.44 -12.56 -3.73
N LEU A 88 -27.63 -13.31 -2.98
CA LEU A 88 -27.05 -14.58 -3.45
C LEU A 88 -28.12 -15.66 -3.68
N SER A 89 -29.25 -15.59 -2.97
CA SER A 89 -30.39 -16.49 -3.16
C SER A 89 -31.21 -16.20 -4.41
N ILE A 90 -31.00 -15.05 -5.07
CA ILE A 90 -31.69 -14.72 -6.33
C ILE A 90 -31.22 -15.70 -7.42
N PRO A 91 -32.15 -16.32 -8.17
CA PRO A 91 -31.78 -17.25 -9.24
C PRO A 91 -30.75 -16.66 -10.20
N ASP A 92 -29.74 -17.47 -10.55
CA ASP A 92 -28.65 -17.14 -11.47
C ASP A 92 -27.62 -16.12 -10.95
N VAL A 93 -27.77 -15.61 -9.73
CA VAL A 93 -26.68 -14.94 -9.00
C VAL A 93 -25.75 -16.00 -8.43
N VAL A 94 -24.45 -15.90 -8.73
CA VAL A 94 -23.44 -16.86 -8.27
C VAL A 94 -22.48 -16.28 -7.24
N ASN A 95 -22.40 -14.95 -7.16
CA ASN A 95 -21.63 -14.28 -6.14
C ASN A 95 -22.15 -12.87 -5.88
N VAL A 96 -21.94 -12.38 -4.66
CA VAL A 96 -22.28 -11.02 -4.26
C VAL A 96 -21.19 -10.52 -3.33
N TRP A 97 -20.73 -9.30 -3.58
CA TRP A 97 -19.77 -8.60 -2.72
C TRP A 97 -20.32 -7.24 -2.32
N PRO A 98 -19.96 -6.73 -1.13
CA PRO A 98 -20.18 -5.32 -0.84
C PRO A 98 -19.34 -4.46 -1.78
N ASN A 99 -19.90 -3.36 -2.28
CA ASN A 99 -19.07 -2.33 -2.91
C ASN A 99 -18.43 -1.50 -1.79
N VAL A 100 -17.10 -1.41 -1.78
CA VAL A 100 -16.36 -0.70 -0.74
C VAL A 100 -15.63 0.50 -1.33
N ALA A 101 -15.59 1.58 -0.55
CA ALA A 101 -14.76 2.74 -0.83
C ALA A 101 -13.29 2.37 -0.61
N VAL A 102 -12.43 2.82 -1.52
CA VAL A 102 -10.99 2.58 -1.52
C VAL A 102 -10.29 3.94 -1.57
N LYS A 103 -9.24 4.09 -0.77
CA LYS A 103 -8.46 5.33 -0.70
C LYS A 103 -7.13 5.15 -1.42
N LEU A 104 -6.59 6.24 -1.97
CA LEU A 104 -5.19 6.28 -2.38
C LEU A 104 -4.31 6.11 -1.13
N ASP A 105 -3.38 5.15 -1.17
CA ASP A 105 -2.45 4.92 -0.07
C ASP A 105 -1.56 6.15 0.14
N PRO A 106 -1.28 6.53 1.41
CA PRO A 106 -0.37 7.62 1.68
C PRO A 106 1.03 7.27 1.14
N VAL A 107 1.65 8.26 0.52
CA VAL A 107 3.03 8.22 0.02
C VAL A 107 3.78 9.45 0.54
N GLU A 108 5.08 9.29 0.80
CA GLU A 108 5.94 10.43 1.10
C GLU A 108 6.30 11.13 -0.22
N SER A 109 6.03 12.43 -0.39
CA SER A 109 6.17 13.14 -1.67
C SER A 109 6.99 14.42 -1.60
N LYS A 110 7.73 14.79 -2.66
CA LYS A 110 8.58 16.01 -2.77
C LYS A 110 8.71 16.58 -4.17
N ARG A 111 8.24 17.80 -4.43
CA ARG A 111 8.31 18.42 -5.77
C ARG A 111 9.72 18.86 -6.17
N LEU A 112 10.08 18.72 -7.44
CA LEU A 112 11.32 19.14 -8.11
C LEU A 112 10.98 20.02 -9.34
N VAL A 113 11.89 20.90 -9.79
CA VAL A 113 11.67 21.85 -10.92
C VAL A 113 12.67 21.59 -12.08
N GLN A 114 12.23 21.72 -13.34
CA GLN A 114 12.86 21.20 -14.60
C GLN A 114 14.14 21.92 -15.14
N GLY A 115 14.97 21.19 -15.92
CA GLY A 115 16.19 21.61 -16.68
C GLY A 115 17.18 20.42 -16.90
N GLU A 116 18.47 20.60 -17.30
CA GLU A 116 19.46 19.49 -17.57
C GLU A 116 20.75 19.36 -16.67
N ASP A 117 21.25 18.12 -16.55
CA ASP A 117 22.55 17.48 -16.13
C ASP A 117 22.91 16.90 -14.71
N VAL A 118 23.35 15.61 -14.73
CA VAL A 118 23.84 14.59 -13.72
C VAL A 118 22.86 13.48 -13.27
N ALA A 119 23.27 12.19 -13.34
CA ALA A 119 22.35 11.03 -13.47
C ALA A 119 22.22 10.11 -12.24
N TYR A 120 21.05 10.12 -11.62
CA TYR A 120 20.49 9.08 -10.75
C TYR A 120 19.91 7.90 -11.55
N THR A 121 19.93 6.68 -11.00
CA THR A 121 19.18 5.55 -11.58
C THR A 121 18.81 4.50 -10.53
N THR A 122 17.64 3.88 -10.72
CA THR A 122 17.15 2.72 -9.96
C THR A 122 17.38 1.40 -10.69
N HIS A 123 18.05 1.43 -11.85
CA HIS A 123 18.16 0.28 -12.77
C HIS A 123 19.35 -0.64 -12.47
N ASN A 124 20.32 -0.17 -11.68
CA ASN A 124 21.55 -0.91 -11.38
C ASN A 124 21.29 -2.22 -10.62
N ALA A 125 20.49 -2.15 -9.54
CA ALA A 125 20.22 -3.28 -8.67
C ALA A 125 19.46 -4.43 -9.35
N THR A 126 18.66 -4.10 -10.37
CA THR A 126 17.67 -5.03 -10.97
C THR A 126 18.11 -5.56 -12.34
N GLY A 127 19.25 -5.10 -12.87
CA GLY A 127 19.74 -5.49 -14.18
C GLY A 127 19.03 -4.83 -15.37
N VAL A 128 18.09 -3.91 -15.15
CA VAL A 128 17.42 -3.15 -16.22
C VAL A 128 18.43 -2.38 -17.09
N PHE A 129 19.48 -1.81 -16.47
CA PHE A 129 20.53 -1.10 -17.21
C PHE A 129 21.25 -2.00 -18.23
N LYS A 130 21.40 -3.30 -17.94
CA LYS A 130 22.01 -4.28 -18.84
C LYS A 130 21.14 -4.52 -20.07
N LEU A 131 19.82 -4.45 -19.91
CA LEU A 131 18.84 -4.63 -20.99
C LEU A 131 18.76 -3.38 -21.87
N HIS A 132 18.76 -2.20 -21.26
CA HIS A 132 18.85 -0.91 -21.96
C HIS A 132 20.13 -0.82 -22.81
N ALA A 133 21.27 -1.26 -22.28
CA ALA A 133 22.52 -1.33 -23.04
C ALA A 133 22.46 -2.25 -24.27
N GLN A 134 21.47 -3.16 -24.33
CA GLN A 134 21.21 -4.04 -25.48
C GLN A 134 20.12 -3.51 -26.41
N GLY A 135 19.62 -2.29 -26.18
CA GLY A 135 18.55 -1.69 -26.98
C GLY A 135 17.15 -2.21 -26.65
N ILE A 136 16.95 -2.89 -25.51
CA ILE A 136 15.66 -3.41 -25.08
C ILE A 136 15.00 -2.34 -24.19
N PHE A 137 14.03 -1.62 -24.74
CA PHE A 137 13.39 -0.47 -24.09
C PHE A 137 11.88 -0.60 -23.94
N GLY A 138 11.28 -1.78 -24.18
CA GLY A 138 9.85 -2.00 -24.00
C GLY A 138 8.98 -1.70 -25.23
N LYS A 139 9.59 -1.53 -26.41
CA LYS A 139 8.88 -1.24 -27.65
C LYS A 139 7.79 -2.26 -27.96
N GLY A 140 6.58 -1.76 -28.26
CA GLY A 140 5.43 -2.58 -28.64
C GLY A 140 4.61 -3.12 -27.48
N ALA A 141 5.07 -2.96 -26.23
CA ALA A 141 4.26 -3.26 -25.06
C ALA A 141 3.21 -2.18 -24.79
N LYS A 142 2.00 -2.60 -24.40
CA LYS A 142 0.93 -1.71 -23.95
C LYS A 142 0.69 -1.88 -22.45
N VAL A 143 0.82 -0.78 -21.69
CA VAL A 143 0.66 -0.77 -20.23
C VAL A 143 -0.50 0.14 -19.83
N GLY A 144 -1.50 -0.43 -19.17
CA GLY A 144 -2.58 0.31 -18.52
C GLY A 144 -2.18 0.77 -17.13
N VAL A 145 -2.30 2.07 -16.86
CA VAL A 145 -2.06 2.69 -15.54
C VAL A 145 -3.42 3.04 -14.94
N VAL A 146 -3.82 2.29 -13.91
CA VAL A 146 -5.07 2.51 -13.17
C VAL A 146 -4.75 3.32 -11.91
N ASP A 147 -4.99 4.64 -11.95
CA ASP A 147 -4.48 5.59 -10.95
C ASP A 147 -5.25 6.93 -10.97
N THR A 148 -4.64 8.05 -10.54
CA THR A 148 -5.23 9.41 -10.55
C THR A 148 -5.28 10.08 -11.94
N GLY A 149 -4.92 9.34 -12.99
CA GLY A 149 -4.76 9.84 -14.36
C GLY A 149 -3.29 9.91 -14.78
N ILE A 150 -3.04 10.47 -15.97
CA ILE A 150 -1.66 10.76 -16.42
C ILE A 150 -1.60 12.21 -16.90
N TRP A 151 -0.62 12.98 -16.42
CA TRP A 151 -0.24 14.28 -16.99
C TRP A 151 0.46 14.06 -18.33
N TYR A 152 -0.29 13.63 -19.32
CA TYR A 152 0.21 13.27 -20.66
C TYR A 152 0.85 14.43 -21.42
N LYS A 153 0.66 15.67 -20.93
CA LYS A 153 1.32 16.89 -21.40
C LYS A 153 2.81 16.92 -21.04
N HIS A 154 3.26 16.12 -20.06
CA HIS A 154 4.66 16.06 -19.67
C HIS A 154 5.55 15.70 -20.88
N PRO A 155 6.68 16.40 -21.09
CA PRO A 155 7.59 16.10 -22.20
C PRO A 155 8.05 14.64 -22.26
N ASP A 156 8.48 14.12 -21.11
CA ASP A 156 8.92 12.72 -20.98
C ASP A 156 7.80 11.68 -21.10
N LEU A 157 6.53 12.10 -21.01
CA LEU A 157 5.34 11.27 -21.21
C LEU A 157 4.70 11.48 -22.59
N GLY A 158 5.37 12.21 -23.49
CA GLY A 158 5.03 12.25 -24.91
C GLY A 158 4.31 13.51 -25.40
N ASN A 159 4.12 14.54 -24.56
CA ASN A 159 3.51 15.82 -24.92
C ASN A 159 2.10 15.74 -25.55
N GLY A 160 1.31 14.72 -25.23
CA GLY A 160 -0.05 14.60 -25.73
C GLY A 160 -0.73 13.28 -25.45
N PHE A 161 -2.02 13.23 -25.80
CA PHE A 161 -2.93 12.12 -25.58
C PHE A 161 -3.62 11.71 -26.88
N GLY A 162 -3.77 10.39 -27.07
CA GLY A 162 -4.48 9.81 -28.21
C GLY A 162 -3.56 9.10 -29.22
N PRO A 163 -4.12 8.63 -30.34
CA PRO A 163 -3.38 7.85 -31.33
C PRO A 163 -2.09 8.53 -31.81
N GLY A 164 -0.97 7.81 -31.71
CA GLY A 164 0.36 8.31 -32.10
C GLY A 164 1.15 9.01 -31.00
N PHE A 165 0.54 9.29 -29.84
CA PHE A 165 1.26 9.72 -28.64
C PHE A 165 1.72 8.53 -27.80
N LYS A 166 2.60 8.79 -26.82
CA LYS A 166 3.03 7.77 -25.84
C LYS A 166 1.87 7.34 -24.95
N VAL A 167 1.04 8.27 -24.51
CA VAL A 167 -0.25 7.97 -23.86
C VAL A 167 -1.30 7.86 -24.97
N GLU A 168 -1.52 6.65 -25.46
CA GLU A 168 -2.28 6.41 -26.69
C GLU A 168 -3.80 6.41 -26.48
N GLY A 169 -4.25 6.04 -25.28
CA GLY A 169 -5.66 5.93 -24.93
C GLY A 169 -5.90 5.93 -23.42
N GLY A 170 -7.15 5.78 -23.02
CA GLY A 170 -7.54 5.90 -21.63
C GLY A 170 -8.98 6.38 -21.46
N TYR A 171 -9.40 6.54 -20.20
CA TYR A 171 -10.72 7.06 -19.82
C TYR A 171 -10.72 7.55 -18.37
N ASP A 172 -11.54 8.55 -18.05
CA ASP A 172 -11.79 9.02 -16.69
C ASP A 172 -13.11 8.46 -16.14
N PHE A 173 -13.02 7.63 -15.10
CA PHE A 173 -14.17 6.99 -14.45
C PHE A 173 -14.71 7.78 -13.25
N ALA A 174 -14.00 8.80 -12.79
CA ALA A 174 -14.37 9.58 -11.61
C ALA A 174 -14.83 11.01 -11.97
N GLY A 175 -14.18 11.62 -12.96
CA GLY A 175 -14.36 13.02 -13.34
C GLY A 175 -13.64 14.00 -12.42
N ASP A 176 -13.75 15.28 -12.72
CA ASP A 176 -13.06 16.37 -12.03
C ASP A 176 -13.82 16.94 -10.82
N GLY A 177 -14.82 16.21 -10.32
CA GLY A 177 -15.68 16.64 -9.21
C GLY A 177 -15.04 16.49 -7.82
N LEU A 178 -15.89 16.64 -6.79
CA LEU A 178 -15.53 16.51 -5.37
C LEU A 178 -16.04 15.20 -4.74
N TRP A 179 -16.47 14.23 -5.55
CA TRP A 179 -16.94 12.93 -5.07
C TRP A 179 -15.83 12.24 -4.24
N PRO A 180 -16.15 11.57 -3.11
CA PRO A 180 -17.49 11.31 -2.57
C PRO A 180 -18.02 12.40 -1.62
N TYR A 181 -17.31 13.52 -1.45
CA TYR A 181 -17.71 14.57 -0.51
C TYR A 181 -18.90 15.40 -1.02
N GLU A 182 -18.90 15.71 -2.31
CA GLU A 182 -19.97 16.48 -2.93
C GLU A 182 -20.20 16.04 -4.38
N GLY A 183 -21.48 15.89 -4.75
CA GLY A 183 -21.92 15.51 -6.09
C GLY A 183 -21.73 14.02 -6.41
N GLU A 184 -22.14 13.66 -7.62
CA GLU A 184 -21.93 12.33 -8.21
C GLU A 184 -20.63 12.31 -9.04
N LYS A 185 -20.11 11.13 -9.35
CA LYS A 185 -19.01 10.98 -10.32
C LYS A 185 -19.42 11.56 -11.68
N GLN A 186 -18.47 12.14 -12.40
CA GLN A 186 -18.69 12.73 -13.73
C GLN A 186 -17.72 12.14 -14.75
N PRO A 187 -17.85 10.85 -15.11
CA PRO A 187 -16.90 10.19 -16.02
C PRO A 187 -16.85 10.87 -17.40
N ASP A 188 -15.65 10.96 -17.97
CA ASP A 188 -15.42 11.56 -19.29
C ASP A 188 -14.20 10.94 -20.02
N GLU A 189 -13.90 11.43 -21.22
CA GLU A 189 -12.85 10.88 -22.09
C GLU A 189 -11.43 11.44 -21.79
N ASP A 190 -11.27 12.37 -20.86
CA ASP A 190 -9.99 13.04 -20.56
C ASP A 190 -9.37 12.55 -19.23
N PRO A 191 -8.48 11.54 -19.26
CA PRO A 191 -7.84 10.99 -18.05
C PRO A 191 -6.66 11.84 -17.55
N LEU A 192 -6.73 13.17 -17.71
CA LEU A 192 -5.68 14.08 -17.27
C LEU A 192 -5.55 14.03 -15.74
N ASP A 193 -4.32 13.84 -15.27
CA ASP A 193 -4.01 13.81 -13.84
C ASP A 193 -4.13 15.19 -13.21
N GLN A 194 -4.78 15.25 -12.05
CA GLN A 194 -4.93 16.46 -11.24
C GLN A 194 -4.28 16.33 -9.86
N GLN A 195 -3.78 15.14 -9.49
CA GLN A 195 -3.16 14.87 -8.19
C GLN A 195 -1.65 14.60 -8.30
N GLY A 196 -1.19 14.04 -9.43
CA GLY A 196 0.22 13.79 -9.74
C GLY A 196 0.69 12.35 -9.53
N HIS A 197 0.02 11.57 -8.68
CA HIS A 197 0.45 10.21 -8.33
C HIS A 197 0.49 9.29 -9.57
N GLY A 198 -0.57 9.28 -10.38
CA GLY A 198 -0.61 8.49 -11.60
C GLY A 198 0.43 8.93 -12.65
N SER A 199 0.77 10.21 -12.70
CA SER A 199 1.90 10.71 -13.50
C SER A 199 3.25 10.20 -13.01
N HIS A 200 3.44 10.09 -11.69
CA HIS A 200 4.66 9.51 -11.10
C HIS A 200 4.80 8.03 -11.45
N VAL A 201 3.71 7.27 -11.27
CA VAL A 201 3.59 5.85 -11.64
C VAL A 201 3.88 5.66 -13.14
N ALA A 202 3.26 6.45 -14.01
CA ALA A 202 3.48 6.41 -15.45
C ALA A 202 4.95 6.67 -15.84
N GLY A 203 5.61 7.61 -15.17
CA GLY A 203 7.02 7.90 -15.42
C GLY A 203 7.95 6.75 -15.07
N ILE A 204 7.70 6.05 -13.96
CA ILE A 204 8.48 4.86 -13.56
C ILE A 204 8.38 3.79 -14.64
N VAL A 205 7.20 3.60 -15.23
CA VAL A 205 7.01 2.66 -16.33
C VAL A 205 7.78 3.11 -17.57
N ALA A 206 7.50 4.32 -18.09
CA ALA A 206 7.82 4.64 -19.48
C ALA A 206 8.27 6.09 -19.76
N ALA A 207 8.68 6.88 -18.76
CA ALA A 207 9.29 8.19 -19.04
C ALA A 207 10.55 8.05 -19.90
N LYS A 208 10.75 8.96 -20.85
CA LYS A 208 11.94 9.03 -21.71
C LYS A 208 12.56 10.43 -21.65
N GLY A 209 13.31 10.70 -20.60
CA GLY A 209 14.04 11.95 -20.39
C GLY A 209 15.49 11.92 -20.88
N ALA A 210 16.13 13.09 -20.91
CA ALA A 210 17.50 13.27 -21.41
C ALA A 210 18.59 12.68 -20.49
N GLY A 211 18.32 12.50 -19.18
CA GLY A 211 19.28 11.94 -18.21
C GLY A 211 18.71 10.95 -17.19
N TRP A 212 17.41 10.66 -17.29
CA TRP A 212 16.74 9.61 -16.53
C TRP A 212 15.61 9.02 -17.39
N SER A 213 15.34 7.73 -17.22
CA SER A 213 14.25 7.05 -17.91
C SER A 213 13.52 6.12 -16.97
N GLY A 214 12.26 5.84 -17.28
CA GLY A 214 11.55 4.71 -16.72
C GLY A 214 12.14 3.37 -17.15
N VAL A 215 11.58 2.29 -16.64
CA VAL A 215 12.05 0.92 -16.89
C VAL A 215 11.88 0.51 -18.37
N ALA A 216 10.79 0.94 -19.01
CA ALA A 216 10.41 0.60 -20.39
C ALA A 216 10.05 1.87 -21.19
N PRO A 217 11.03 2.73 -21.52
CA PRO A 217 10.80 4.07 -22.10
C PRO A 217 10.20 4.07 -23.51
N GLU A 218 10.10 2.92 -24.19
CA GLU A 218 9.45 2.76 -25.49
C GLU A 218 8.10 2.02 -25.43
N ALA A 219 7.61 1.71 -24.22
CA ALA A 219 6.25 1.22 -24.02
C ALA A 219 5.20 2.31 -24.31
N THR A 220 4.01 1.86 -24.73
CA THR A 220 2.82 2.68 -24.91
C THR A 220 1.97 2.62 -23.66
N LEU A 221 1.49 3.77 -23.19
CA LEU A 221 0.70 3.90 -21.96
C LEU A 221 -0.79 4.11 -22.28
N TYR A 222 -1.64 3.58 -21.41
CA TYR A 222 -3.08 3.86 -21.38
C TYR A 222 -3.45 4.37 -19.98
N ALA A 223 -4.14 5.50 -19.91
CA ALA A 223 -4.45 6.19 -18.66
C ALA A 223 -5.89 5.88 -18.19
N TYR A 224 -6.06 5.18 -17.08
CA TYR A 224 -7.37 4.90 -16.51
C TYR A 224 -7.51 5.62 -15.17
N LYS A 225 -8.12 6.81 -15.21
CA LYS A 225 -8.30 7.67 -14.05
C LYS A 225 -9.50 7.19 -13.23
N ILE A 226 -9.24 6.81 -11.97
CA ILE A 226 -10.27 6.27 -11.06
C ILE A 226 -10.51 7.16 -9.83
N PHE A 227 -9.78 8.27 -9.73
CA PHE A 227 -9.89 9.25 -8.65
C PHE A 227 -10.34 10.60 -9.20
N SER A 228 -11.15 11.30 -8.39
CA SER A 228 -11.54 12.67 -8.65
C SER A 228 -10.42 13.63 -8.24
N GLN A 229 -10.73 14.87 -7.83
CA GLN A 229 -9.76 15.74 -7.17
C GLN A 229 -9.32 15.24 -5.78
N TYR A 230 -10.02 14.26 -5.23
CA TYR A 230 -9.67 13.63 -3.95
C TYR A 230 -9.22 12.18 -4.14
N GLY A 231 -8.37 11.70 -3.22
CA GLY A 231 -7.82 10.34 -3.24
C GLY A 231 -8.80 9.26 -2.81
N PHE A 232 -10.05 9.28 -3.30
CA PHE A 232 -11.09 8.28 -3.05
C PHE A 232 -11.68 7.72 -4.34
N THR A 233 -11.92 6.41 -4.34
CA THR A 233 -12.57 5.63 -5.40
C THR A 233 -13.42 4.52 -4.79
N ASP A 234 -14.00 3.63 -5.60
CA ASP A 234 -14.64 2.42 -5.11
C ASP A 234 -14.34 1.19 -5.98
N THR A 235 -14.66 0.02 -5.44
CA THR A 235 -14.35 -1.27 -6.08
C THR A 235 -15.02 -1.40 -7.45
N ALA A 236 -16.26 -0.94 -7.60
CA ALA A 236 -16.96 -0.96 -8.88
C ALA A 236 -16.23 -0.13 -9.95
N THR A 237 -15.75 1.07 -9.61
CA THR A 237 -14.97 1.92 -10.52
C THR A 237 -13.61 1.32 -10.86
N ILE A 238 -12.92 0.70 -9.91
CA ILE A 238 -11.66 -0.02 -10.19
C ILE A 238 -11.90 -1.15 -11.20
N LEU A 239 -12.97 -1.94 -11.01
CA LEU A 239 -13.33 -3.02 -11.93
C LEU A 239 -13.66 -2.49 -13.33
N GLU A 240 -14.35 -1.36 -13.44
CA GLU A 240 -14.62 -0.70 -14.72
C GLU A 240 -13.35 -0.31 -15.47
N ALA A 241 -12.36 0.25 -14.77
CA ALA A 241 -11.07 0.57 -15.35
C ALA A 241 -10.35 -0.68 -15.86
N PHE A 242 -10.40 -1.79 -15.11
CA PHE A 242 -9.83 -3.07 -15.54
C PHE A 242 -10.56 -3.66 -16.76
N PHE A 243 -11.89 -3.57 -16.81
CA PHE A 243 -12.67 -4.01 -17.97
C PHE A 243 -12.33 -3.20 -19.21
N ARG A 244 -12.25 -1.87 -19.10
CA ARG A 244 -11.82 -1.01 -20.21
C ARG A 244 -10.40 -1.33 -20.65
N ALA A 245 -9.49 -1.54 -19.71
CA ALA A 245 -8.11 -1.93 -20.03
C ALA A 245 -8.03 -3.23 -20.83
N TYR A 246 -8.86 -4.21 -20.47
CA TYR A 246 -8.97 -5.46 -21.21
C TYR A 246 -9.49 -5.26 -22.63
N ASP A 247 -10.50 -4.41 -22.81
CA ASP A 247 -11.10 -4.12 -24.11
C ASP A 247 -10.18 -3.28 -25.01
N ASP A 248 -9.41 -2.35 -24.44
CA ASP A 248 -8.38 -1.56 -25.12
C ASP A 248 -7.15 -2.42 -25.52
N GLY A 249 -7.11 -3.68 -25.06
CA GLY A 249 -6.12 -4.67 -25.50
C GLY A 249 -4.73 -4.44 -24.92
N VAL A 250 -4.64 -3.95 -23.68
CA VAL A 250 -3.35 -3.82 -22.98
C VAL A 250 -2.76 -5.19 -22.65
N ASP A 251 -1.43 -5.26 -22.55
CA ASP A 251 -0.71 -6.47 -22.15
C ASP A 251 -0.56 -6.57 -20.63
N ILE A 252 -0.40 -5.41 -20.00
CA ILE A 252 -0.06 -5.26 -18.58
C ILE A 252 -0.99 -4.20 -17.96
N ILE A 253 -1.50 -4.47 -16.76
CA ILE A 253 -2.17 -3.48 -15.92
C ILE A 253 -1.32 -3.28 -14.66
N THR A 254 -1.04 -2.02 -14.32
CA THR A 254 -0.48 -1.63 -13.02
C THR A 254 -1.50 -0.79 -12.26
N ALA A 255 -1.70 -1.11 -10.99
CA ALA A 255 -2.60 -0.38 -10.10
C ALA A 255 -1.92 -0.13 -8.75
N SER A 256 -1.84 1.15 -8.37
CA SER A 256 -1.21 1.60 -7.14
C SER A 256 -2.25 2.15 -6.17
N VAL A 257 -3.25 1.32 -5.89
CA VAL A 257 -4.44 1.61 -5.07
C VAL A 257 -4.82 0.36 -4.28
N GLY A 258 -5.45 0.52 -3.12
CA GLY A 258 -6.10 -0.58 -2.42
C GLY A 258 -6.35 -0.29 -0.95
N SER A 259 -6.79 -1.32 -0.24
CA SER A 259 -7.12 -1.29 1.18
C SER A 259 -6.54 -2.50 1.91
N ASN A 260 -6.16 -2.35 3.17
CA ASN A 260 -5.53 -3.42 3.94
C ASN A 260 -6.57 -4.45 4.43
N ILE A 261 -6.80 -5.49 3.63
CA ILE A 261 -7.82 -6.52 3.91
C ILE A 261 -7.23 -7.89 4.29
N GLY A 262 -6.08 -8.27 3.71
CA GLY A 262 -5.44 -9.55 4.02
C GLY A 262 -6.15 -10.82 3.51
N TRP A 263 -7.18 -10.67 2.67
CA TRP A 263 -7.98 -11.75 2.08
C TRP A 263 -8.01 -11.67 0.55
N ALA A 264 -8.09 -12.82 -0.14
CA ALA A 264 -8.09 -12.91 -1.61
C ALA A 264 -9.49 -13.07 -2.24
N THR A 265 -10.55 -12.95 -1.45
CA THR A 265 -11.93 -13.31 -1.83
C THR A 265 -12.84 -12.12 -2.10
N GLU A 266 -12.34 -10.90 -1.88
CA GLU A 266 -13.03 -9.68 -2.28
C GLU A 266 -13.07 -9.54 -3.81
N ALA A 267 -14.06 -8.79 -4.30
CA ALA A 267 -14.43 -8.74 -5.72
C ALA A 267 -13.25 -8.40 -6.64
N TRP A 268 -12.45 -7.40 -6.28
CA TRP A 268 -11.33 -6.95 -7.10
C TRP A 268 -10.27 -8.03 -7.22
N SER A 269 -9.84 -8.65 -6.12
CA SER A 269 -8.86 -9.76 -6.13
C SER A 269 -9.34 -10.95 -6.95
N VAL A 270 -10.60 -11.36 -6.79
CA VAL A 270 -11.16 -12.49 -7.53
C VAL A 270 -11.19 -12.19 -9.03
N ILE A 271 -11.61 -11.00 -9.42
CA ILE A 271 -11.74 -10.63 -10.83
C ILE A 271 -10.35 -10.32 -11.44
N ALA A 272 -9.44 -9.69 -10.70
CA ALA A 272 -8.04 -9.48 -11.07
C ALA A 272 -7.33 -10.80 -11.41
N SER A 273 -7.57 -11.86 -10.63
CA SER A 273 -7.07 -13.21 -10.94
C SER A 273 -7.55 -13.71 -12.30
N ARG A 274 -8.81 -13.44 -12.66
CA ARG A 274 -9.39 -13.87 -13.94
C ARG A 274 -8.82 -13.08 -15.12
N PHE A 275 -8.44 -11.82 -14.94
CA PHE A 275 -7.69 -11.08 -15.96
C PHE A 275 -6.32 -11.71 -16.25
N VAL A 276 -5.64 -12.21 -15.22
CA VAL A 276 -4.40 -12.97 -15.41
C VAL A 276 -4.66 -14.28 -16.16
N ASP A 277 -5.76 -14.98 -15.86
CA ASP A 277 -6.19 -16.17 -16.60
C ASP A 277 -6.46 -15.89 -18.08
N GLU A 278 -6.96 -14.69 -18.39
CA GLU A 278 -7.25 -14.21 -19.74
C GLU A 278 -6.03 -13.56 -20.44
N GLY A 279 -4.85 -13.63 -19.83
CA GLY A 279 -3.59 -13.23 -20.44
C GLY A 279 -3.26 -11.75 -20.30
N ILE A 280 -3.68 -11.10 -19.20
CA ILE A 280 -3.19 -9.78 -18.82
C ILE A 280 -2.29 -9.90 -17.59
N VAL A 281 -1.06 -9.40 -17.70
CA VAL A 281 -0.15 -9.32 -16.55
C VAL A 281 -0.67 -8.24 -15.61
N THR A 282 -1.13 -8.63 -14.42
CA THR A 282 -1.68 -7.69 -13.44
C THR A 282 -0.69 -7.49 -12.30
N VAL A 283 -0.32 -6.24 -12.05
CA VAL A 283 0.66 -5.84 -11.05
C VAL A 283 0.01 -4.84 -10.09
N VAL A 284 0.05 -5.11 -8.79
CA VAL A 284 -0.60 -4.28 -7.78
C VAL A 284 0.35 -4.04 -6.60
N ALA A 285 0.36 -2.82 -6.08
CA ALA A 285 1.14 -2.45 -4.90
C ALA A 285 0.70 -3.26 -3.67
N SER A 286 1.64 -3.74 -2.84
CA SER A 286 1.27 -4.55 -1.66
C SER A 286 0.66 -3.74 -0.51
N GLY A 287 0.88 -2.43 -0.48
CA GLY A 287 0.42 -1.46 0.52
C GLY A 287 1.51 -0.99 1.50
N ASN A 288 1.22 0.08 2.26
CA ASN A 288 2.21 0.89 3.00
C ASN A 288 2.02 0.94 4.54
N VAL A 289 1.43 -0.08 5.17
CA VAL A 289 1.19 -0.18 6.63
C VAL A 289 1.99 -1.29 7.32
N GLY A 290 3.16 -1.64 6.77
CA GLY A 290 4.03 -2.71 7.28
C GLY A 290 4.38 -2.62 8.77
N THR A 291 4.43 -1.41 9.34
CA THR A 291 4.70 -1.17 10.76
C THR A 291 3.68 -1.84 11.69
N VAL A 292 2.44 -2.03 11.22
CA VAL A 292 1.36 -2.69 11.97
C VAL A 292 1.59 -4.20 12.10
N GLY A 293 2.51 -4.77 11.34
CA GLY A 293 2.87 -6.19 11.37
C GLY A 293 2.18 -7.03 10.28
N PRO A 294 2.24 -8.37 10.38
CA PRO A 294 1.80 -9.27 9.31
C PRO A 294 0.28 -9.28 9.08
N PHE A 295 -0.10 -9.93 7.98
CA PHE A 295 -1.47 -10.21 7.51
C PHE A 295 -2.24 -9.10 6.79
N LEU A 296 -1.58 -8.01 6.41
CA LEU A 296 -2.28 -6.81 5.95
C LEU A 296 -2.06 -6.48 4.46
N SER A 297 -1.79 -7.49 3.62
CA SER A 297 -1.66 -7.25 2.16
C SER A 297 -2.91 -6.56 1.57
N SER A 298 -2.68 -5.66 0.62
CA SER A 298 -3.70 -4.80 0.02
C SER A 298 -4.67 -5.54 -0.92
N THR A 299 -5.94 -5.09 -1.00
CA THR A 299 -6.96 -5.53 -1.98
C THR A 299 -6.42 -5.49 -3.40
N GLY A 300 -6.94 -6.35 -4.28
CA GLY A 300 -6.41 -6.55 -5.63
C GLY A 300 -5.07 -7.29 -5.65
N ALA A 301 -4.10 -6.86 -4.84
CA ALA A 301 -2.79 -7.49 -4.72
C ALA A 301 -2.87 -8.89 -4.09
N THR A 302 -3.87 -9.17 -3.26
CA THR A 302 -4.11 -10.50 -2.69
C THR A 302 -4.59 -11.53 -3.73
N GLY A 303 -5.01 -11.10 -4.92
CA GLY A 303 -5.44 -11.96 -6.02
C GLY A 303 -4.45 -13.07 -6.38
N LYS A 304 -4.97 -14.25 -6.68
CA LYS A 304 -4.21 -15.38 -7.23
C LYS A 304 -3.56 -14.99 -8.56
N ASN A 305 -2.26 -15.27 -8.72
CA ASN A 305 -1.43 -14.94 -9.88
C ASN A 305 -1.29 -13.43 -10.22
N VAL A 306 -1.97 -12.54 -9.50
CA VAL A 306 -1.66 -11.10 -9.52
C VAL A 306 -0.30 -10.92 -8.86
N LEU A 307 0.57 -10.07 -9.41
CA LEU A 307 1.88 -9.76 -8.83
C LEU A 307 1.73 -8.67 -7.78
N ALA A 308 1.78 -9.04 -6.50
CA ALA A 308 1.88 -8.10 -5.38
C ALA A 308 3.32 -7.69 -5.16
N VAL A 309 3.59 -6.39 -5.16
CA VAL A 309 4.96 -5.87 -5.15
C VAL A 309 5.31 -5.14 -3.87
N ALA A 310 6.32 -5.64 -3.16
CA ALA A 310 6.92 -5.02 -1.99
C ALA A 310 7.90 -3.91 -2.37
N SER A 311 8.15 -3.00 -1.44
CA SER A 311 9.05 -1.85 -1.63
C SER A 311 10.42 -2.09 -1.00
N VAL A 312 11.46 -1.86 -1.79
CA VAL A 312 12.86 -1.77 -1.37
C VAL A 312 13.36 -0.36 -1.65
N ASP A 313 14.19 0.19 -0.77
CA ASP A 313 14.81 1.51 -0.97
C ASP A 313 15.72 1.50 -2.21
N SER A 314 15.70 2.59 -2.96
CA SER A 314 16.68 2.81 -4.02
C SER A 314 18.11 2.74 -3.46
N GLN A 315 19.05 2.17 -4.21
CA GLN A 315 20.47 2.08 -3.81
C GLN A 315 21.12 3.44 -3.53
N THR A 316 20.55 4.51 -4.11
CA THR A 316 21.00 5.89 -3.91
C THR A 316 19.83 6.79 -3.58
N PHE A 317 20.07 7.84 -2.82
CA PHE A 317 19.09 8.87 -2.50
C PHE A 317 19.13 9.96 -3.59
N PRO A 318 18.03 10.21 -4.33
CA PRO A 318 17.98 11.32 -5.29
C PRO A 318 17.95 12.66 -4.56
N ALA A 319 18.85 13.57 -4.93
CA ALA A 319 18.98 14.88 -4.30
C ALA A 319 19.06 16.00 -5.35
N PHE A 320 18.72 17.21 -4.92
CA PHE A 320 18.85 18.40 -5.75
C PHE A 320 20.32 18.76 -5.93
N PRO A 321 20.79 19.04 -7.15
CA PRO A 321 22.16 19.48 -7.35
C PRO A 321 22.37 20.92 -6.87
N PHE A 322 23.60 21.24 -6.49
CA PHE A 322 24.15 22.60 -6.43
C PHE A 322 25.64 22.55 -6.78
N ASP A 323 26.18 23.63 -7.32
CA ASP A 323 27.60 23.76 -7.55
C ASP A 323 28.26 24.47 -6.38
N ALA A 324 29.38 23.95 -5.91
CA ALA A 324 30.27 24.65 -4.98
C ALA A 324 31.57 24.99 -5.70
N THR A 325 31.90 26.27 -5.76
CA THR A 325 33.14 26.77 -6.38
C THR A 325 34.16 27.09 -5.31
N PHE A 326 35.34 26.48 -5.42
CA PHE A 326 36.44 26.60 -4.48
C PHE A 326 37.54 27.47 -5.09
N SER A 327 37.59 28.75 -4.72
CA SER A 327 38.61 29.67 -5.23
C SER A 327 39.95 29.45 -4.51
N GLY A 328 41.04 29.40 -5.27
CA GLY A 328 42.39 29.19 -4.74
C GLY A 328 42.88 30.36 -3.87
N VAL A 329 43.78 30.07 -2.92
CA VAL A 329 44.41 31.10 -2.07
C VAL A 329 45.28 32.01 -2.95
N ASN A 330 45.13 33.34 -2.81
CA ASN A 330 45.93 34.34 -3.53
C ASN A 330 45.89 34.24 -5.08
N GLY A 331 44.74 33.91 -5.68
CA GLY A 331 44.59 33.83 -7.14
C GLY A 331 45.04 32.50 -7.75
N GLY A 332 45.05 31.43 -6.96
CA GLY A 332 45.16 30.05 -7.46
C GLY A 332 43.94 29.63 -8.30
N SER A 333 44.02 28.46 -8.95
CA SER A 333 42.94 27.94 -9.80
C SER A 333 41.62 27.77 -9.05
N GLU A 334 40.51 28.07 -9.73
CA GLU A 334 39.17 27.76 -9.25
C GLU A 334 38.80 26.33 -9.64
N GLU A 335 38.15 25.63 -8.73
CA GLU A 335 37.63 24.28 -8.96
C GLU A 335 36.15 24.29 -8.58
N THR A 336 35.27 23.89 -9.48
CA THR A 336 33.84 23.75 -9.19
C THR A 336 33.51 22.27 -9.07
N ALA A 337 32.80 21.91 -8.02
CA ALA A 337 32.29 20.56 -7.80
C ALA A 337 30.77 20.58 -7.61
N ARG A 338 30.09 19.64 -8.25
CA ARG A 338 28.64 19.44 -8.09
C ARG A 338 28.37 18.55 -6.88
N TYR A 339 27.52 19.01 -5.97
CA TYR A 339 27.05 18.29 -4.81
C TYR A 339 25.53 18.14 -4.84
N GLY A 340 24.99 17.32 -3.93
CA GLY A 340 23.55 17.16 -3.75
C GLY A 340 23.09 17.59 -2.37
N PHE A 341 21.88 18.15 -2.30
CA PHE A 341 21.20 18.51 -1.07
C PHE A 341 19.75 18.00 -1.04
N ILE A 342 19.28 17.73 0.18
CA ILE A 342 17.92 17.26 0.47
C ILE A 342 17.16 18.38 1.19
N PRO A 343 16.06 18.92 0.62
CA PRO A 343 15.25 19.93 1.28
C PRO A 343 14.19 19.33 2.25
N PRO A 344 13.60 20.14 3.15
CA PRO A 344 12.57 19.74 4.12
C PRO A 344 11.24 19.24 3.50
N ILE A 345 10.39 18.52 4.28
CA ILE A 345 9.21 17.77 3.78
C ILE A 345 8.13 18.54 3.02
N SER A 346 8.00 19.84 3.27
CA SER A 346 6.90 20.63 2.70
C SER A 346 7.34 22.02 2.25
N TYR A 347 8.63 22.17 1.90
CA TYR A 347 9.21 23.47 1.61
C TYR A 347 10.00 23.43 0.31
N ASP A 348 9.99 24.57 -0.37
CA ASP A 348 10.74 24.74 -1.61
C ASP A 348 12.25 24.53 -1.36
N PRO A 349 12.95 23.97 -2.35
CA PRO A 349 14.41 23.91 -2.33
C PRO A 349 15.01 25.32 -2.31
N PHE A 350 16.34 25.40 -2.17
CA PHE A 350 17.07 26.66 -2.37
C PHE A 350 16.64 27.34 -3.69
N PRO A 351 16.32 28.64 -3.68
CA PRO A 351 15.85 29.30 -4.89
C PRO A 351 17.00 29.46 -5.88
N ALA A 352 16.71 29.29 -7.17
CA ALA A 352 17.69 29.42 -8.25
C ALA A 352 18.35 30.81 -8.34
N THR A 353 17.85 31.79 -7.59
CA THR A 353 18.46 33.13 -7.44
C THR A 353 19.68 33.14 -6.50
N VAL A 354 19.91 32.08 -5.73
CA VAL A 354 21.11 31.94 -4.88
C VAL A 354 22.27 31.49 -5.76
N VAL A 355 23.02 32.47 -6.27
CA VAL A 355 24.15 32.28 -7.20
C VAL A 355 25.39 32.90 -6.58
N ASP A 356 26.50 32.16 -6.59
CA ASP A 356 27.81 32.57 -6.06
C ASP A 356 27.78 33.08 -4.62
N VAL A 357 26.88 32.56 -3.78
CA VAL A 357 26.74 33.01 -2.39
C VAL A 357 27.80 32.35 -1.50
N PRO A 358 28.55 33.09 -0.67
CA PRO A 358 29.58 32.52 0.19
C PRO A 358 29.03 31.49 1.19
N ILE A 359 29.68 30.34 1.29
CA ILE A 359 29.43 29.35 2.33
C ILE A 359 30.37 29.66 3.51
N VAL A 360 29.79 29.83 4.70
CA VAL A 360 30.53 30.11 5.93
C VAL A 360 30.19 29.06 6.99
N PRO A 361 31.16 28.24 7.45
CA PRO A 361 30.89 27.24 8.47
C PRO A 361 30.69 27.91 9.83
N PHE A 362 29.74 27.40 10.60
CA PHE A 362 29.53 27.83 11.98
C PHE A 362 30.76 27.53 12.85
N SER A 363 31.41 26.39 12.61
CA SER A 363 32.64 25.95 13.25
C SER A 363 33.58 25.29 12.24
N LEU A 364 34.90 25.42 12.46
CA LEU A 364 35.94 24.71 11.67
C LEU A 364 36.23 23.29 12.20
N ASP A 365 35.59 22.87 13.28
CA ASP A 365 35.67 21.50 13.80
C ASP A 365 34.62 20.61 13.12
N THR A 366 35.09 19.70 12.27
CA THR A 366 34.24 18.75 11.54
C THR A 366 33.62 17.66 12.43
N ASN A 367 33.97 17.63 13.73
CA ASN A 367 33.39 16.73 14.72
C ASN A 367 32.49 17.44 15.73
N ALA A 368 32.20 18.73 15.55
CA ALA A 368 31.37 19.49 16.47
C ALA A 368 29.95 18.89 16.56
N THR A 369 29.55 18.48 17.76
CA THR A 369 28.23 17.86 18.00
C THR A 369 27.18 18.84 18.50
N THR A 370 27.61 20.08 18.82
CA THR A 370 26.80 21.11 19.47
C THR A 370 26.69 22.40 18.66
N ASP A 371 27.02 22.39 17.37
CA ASP A 371 26.96 23.58 16.53
C ASP A 371 25.53 24.15 16.50
N ALA A 372 25.39 25.45 16.78
CA ALA A 372 24.10 26.15 16.85
C ALA A 372 23.01 25.49 17.72
N CYS A 373 23.39 24.67 18.71
CA CYS A 373 22.42 23.99 19.58
C CYS A 373 21.87 24.88 20.70
N GLU A 374 22.63 25.90 21.10
CA GLU A 374 22.21 26.86 22.12
C GLU A 374 21.78 28.18 21.48
N PRO A 375 20.85 28.93 22.10
CA PRO A 375 20.44 30.25 21.65
C PRO A 375 21.64 31.17 21.44
N LEU A 376 21.67 31.84 20.28
CA LEU A 376 22.73 32.78 19.91
C LEU A 376 22.28 34.21 20.21
N GLU A 377 23.15 34.98 20.89
CA GLU A 377 22.86 36.37 21.22
C GLU A 377 22.83 37.23 19.93
N PRO A 378 21.79 38.05 19.71
CA PRO A 378 21.73 38.94 18.54
C PRO A 378 22.97 39.84 18.42
N GLY A 379 23.60 39.82 17.25
CA GLY A 379 24.82 40.60 16.97
C GLY A 379 26.13 39.94 17.44
N SER A 380 26.09 38.76 18.06
CA SER A 380 27.30 37.97 18.37
C SER A 380 28.01 37.44 17.12
N LEU A 381 27.24 37.15 16.07
CA LEU A 381 27.66 36.71 14.74
C LEU A 381 26.80 37.42 13.68
N ASP A 382 27.26 37.45 12.43
CA ASP A 382 26.50 38.00 11.30
C ASP A 382 26.61 37.11 10.05
N PHE A 383 25.51 36.38 9.80
CA PHE A 383 25.34 35.50 8.66
C PHE A 383 24.46 36.09 7.56
N THR A 384 24.13 37.38 7.63
CA THR A 384 23.29 38.05 6.63
C THR A 384 23.89 37.90 5.23
N GLY A 385 23.11 37.36 4.29
CA GLY A 385 23.52 37.18 2.89
C GLY A 385 24.56 36.07 2.65
N LYS A 386 24.76 35.17 3.62
CA LYS A 386 25.69 34.03 3.52
C LYS A 386 24.93 32.72 3.70
N ILE A 387 25.49 31.63 3.19
CA ILE A 387 25.01 30.27 3.49
C ILE A 387 25.76 29.75 4.70
N VAL A 388 25.06 29.52 5.81
CA VAL A 388 25.67 28.97 7.01
C VAL A 388 25.79 27.46 6.86
N LEU A 389 27.01 26.93 6.98
CA LEU A 389 27.25 25.48 7.00
C LEU A 389 27.38 24.99 8.44
N VAL A 390 26.50 24.08 8.86
CA VAL A 390 26.42 23.57 10.24
C VAL A 390 26.40 22.04 10.25
N ARG A 391 27.06 21.42 11.22
CA ARG A 391 27.00 19.95 11.37
C ARG A 391 25.68 19.53 12.02
N ARG A 392 25.09 18.42 11.59
CA ARG A 392 23.90 17.83 12.26
C ARG A 392 24.17 17.61 13.76
N GLY A 393 23.27 18.11 14.61
CA GLY A 393 23.35 17.94 16.06
C GLY A 393 23.20 16.48 16.52
N ALA A 394 23.88 16.11 17.60
CA ALA A 394 23.90 14.73 18.10
C ALA A 394 22.80 14.43 19.14
N ALA A 395 22.32 15.44 19.86
CA ALA A 395 21.30 15.29 20.89
C ALA A 395 19.89 15.52 20.33
N VAL A 396 18.88 14.86 20.91
CA VAL A 396 17.46 15.09 20.56
C VAL A 396 17.05 16.56 20.80
N SER A 397 17.64 17.23 21.80
CA SER A 397 17.43 18.66 22.06
C SER A 397 18.06 19.58 21.02
N CYS A 398 18.91 19.05 20.14
CA CYS A 398 19.56 19.78 19.07
C CYS A 398 19.31 19.08 17.73
N ASP A 399 18.06 19.11 17.30
CA ASP A 399 17.69 18.73 15.94
C ASP A 399 17.93 19.88 14.95
N ILE A 400 17.64 19.62 13.68
CA ILE A 400 17.82 20.61 12.60
C ILE A 400 16.92 21.82 12.80
N HIS A 401 15.75 21.62 13.39
CA HIS A 401 14.81 22.68 13.71
C HIS A 401 15.40 23.65 14.75
N THR A 402 15.93 23.15 15.87
CA THR A 402 16.62 23.97 16.88
C THR A 402 17.81 24.72 16.27
N GLN A 403 18.65 24.05 15.47
CA GLN A 403 19.79 24.69 14.81
C GLN A 403 19.34 25.83 13.89
N GLN A 404 18.26 25.61 13.13
CA GLN A 404 17.68 26.62 12.24
C GLN A 404 17.19 27.84 13.01
N GLU A 405 16.45 27.64 14.11
CA GLU A 405 15.93 28.75 14.93
C GLU A 405 17.04 29.59 15.54
N ASN A 406 18.08 28.95 16.10
CA ASN A 406 19.20 29.64 16.70
C ASN A 406 20.01 30.43 15.67
N LEU A 407 20.25 29.87 14.48
CA LEU A 407 20.95 30.57 13.40
C LEU A 407 20.16 31.79 12.88
N ALA A 408 18.83 31.71 12.88
CA ALA A 408 17.99 32.84 12.46
C ALA A 408 18.19 34.08 13.36
N LEU A 409 18.50 33.91 14.64
CA LEU A 409 18.76 35.01 15.60
C LEU A 409 19.98 35.88 15.22
N VAL A 410 20.89 35.35 14.40
CA VAL A 410 22.13 36.00 13.95
C VAL A 410 22.18 36.17 12.41
N GLY A 411 21.00 36.20 11.77
CA GLY A 411 20.85 36.47 10.34
C GLY A 411 21.03 35.26 9.42
N GLY A 412 21.19 34.06 9.96
CA GLY A 412 21.33 32.80 9.21
C GLY A 412 20.01 32.32 8.63
N THR A 413 19.64 32.84 7.47
CA THR A 413 18.40 32.49 6.74
C THR A 413 18.62 31.49 5.62
N LEU A 414 19.87 31.27 5.19
CA LEU A 414 20.27 30.23 4.25
C LEU A 414 21.17 29.24 4.99
N VAL A 415 20.72 28.01 5.19
CA VAL A 415 21.43 27.03 6.03
C VAL A 415 21.67 25.74 5.25
N LEU A 416 22.93 25.32 5.17
CA LEU A 416 23.30 23.97 4.80
C LEU A 416 23.65 23.19 6.07
N VAL A 417 22.91 22.12 6.32
CA VAL A 417 23.22 21.17 7.39
C VAL A 417 23.93 20.00 6.75
N TYR A 418 25.16 19.67 7.17
CA TYR A 418 25.81 18.45 6.70
C TYR A 418 25.62 17.32 7.70
N ASN A 419 25.29 16.14 7.17
CA ASN A 419 25.03 14.95 7.95
C ASN A 419 26.26 14.50 8.75
N ASP A 420 26.02 13.63 9.72
CA ASP A 420 27.04 12.80 10.33
C ASP A 420 27.03 11.40 9.70
N ASP A 421 27.48 10.39 10.45
CA ASP A 421 27.59 9.01 9.96
C ASP A 421 26.27 8.23 10.15
N ARG A 422 25.15 8.90 10.49
CA ARG A 422 23.80 8.29 10.51
C ARG A 422 23.18 8.27 9.11
N PRO A 423 22.12 7.48 8.87
CA PRO A 423 21.37 7.52 7.62
C PRO A 423 20.88 8.94 7.26
N LEU A 424 20.88 9.24 5.96
CA LEU A 424 20.28 10.45 5.42
C LEU A 424 18.77 10.43 5.66
N SER A 425 18.23 11.56 6.08
CA SER A 425 16.80 11.78 6.27
C SER A 425 16.42 13.14 5.69
N TYR A 426 15.12 13.35 5.45
CA TYR A 426 14.64 14.70 5.18
C TYR A 426 14.78 15.55 6.45
N PRO A 427 15.27 16.81 6.35
CA PRO A 427 15.32 17.72 7.49
C PRO A 427 13.91 18.16 7.90
N VAL A 428 13.68 18.27 9.21
CA VAL A 428 12.48 18.88 9.79
C VAL A 428 12.82 20.31 10.20
N ILE A 429 11.95 21.26 9.87
CA ILE A 429 12.14 22.69 10.14
C ILE A 429 10.88 23.27 10.79
N GLY A 430 11.02 24.37 11.52
CA GLY A 430 9.88 25.07 12.14
C GLY A 430 9.86 26.58 11.89
N ASN A 431 10.91 27.13 11.25
CA ASN A 431 10.91 28.52 10.80
C ASN A 431 10.81 28.57 9.26
N THR A 432 9.70 29.12 8.75
CA THR A 432 9.44 29.22 7.31
C THR A 432 10.18 30.37 6.63
N ASN A 433 10.83 31.26 7.40
CA ASN A 433 11.59 32.40 6.87
C ASN A 433 13.06 32.03 6.55
N SER A 434 13.49 30.80 6.86
CA SER A 434 14.83 30.30 6.54
C SER A 434 14.75 29.10 5.61
N THR A 435 15.64 29.04 4.63
CA THR A 435 15.80 27.90 3.72
C THR A 435 16.88 26.96 4.25
N VAL A 436 16.58 25.66 4.29
CA VAL A 436 17.49 24.62 4.80
C VAL A 436 17.75 23.57 3.73
N GLY A 437 19.00 23.11 3.61
CA GLY A 437 19.40 22.03 2.72
C GLY A 437 20.29 21.05 3.47
N PHE A 438 19.99 19.76 3.36
CA PHE A 438 20.74 18.72 4.05
C PHE A 438 21.70 18.01 3.09
N ILE A 439 23.00 18.08 3.36
CA ILE A 439 24.05 17.53 2.49
C ILE A 439 24.79 16.37 3.18
N THR A 440 25.56 15.61 2.41
CA THR A 440 26.34 14.48 2.95
C THR A 440 27.47 14.94 3.89
N SER A 441 27.86 14.06 4.82
CA SER A 441 29.03 14.22 5.68
C SER A 441 30.30 14.53 4.85
N PHE A 442 30.47 13.85 3.70
CA PHE A 442 31.57 14.08 2.78
C PHE A 442 31.59 15.52 2.21
N ALA A 443 30.47 15.99 1.67
CA ALA A 443 30.37 17.33 1.09
C ALA A 443 30.66 18.41 2.13
N GLY A 444 30.05 18.31 3.31
CA GLY A 444 30.27 19.25 4.41
C GLY A 444 31.72 19.30 4.87
N LYS A 445 32.35 18.13 5.12
CA LYS A 445 33.76 18.04 5.54
C LYS A 445 34.71 18.63 4.50
N GLN A 446 34.47 18.38 3.21
CA GLN A 446 35.27 18.95 2.12
C GLN A 446 35.20 20.48 2.09
N ILE A 447 34.01 21.06 2.26
CA ILE A 447 33.82 22.51 2.31
C ILE A 447 34.53 23.10 3.53
N VAL A 448 34.36 22.50 4.72
CA VAL A 448 35.01 22.98 5.96
C VAL A 448 36.53 22.94 5.85
N GLU A 449 37.11 21.82 5.38
CA GLU A 449 38.56 21.67 5.27
C GLU A 449 39.15 22.60 4.19
N ALA A 450 38.44 22.86 3.09
CA ALA A 450 38.87 23.85 2.10
C ALA A 450 38.92 25.28 2.69
N ILE A 451 37.90 25.66 3.46
CA ILE A 451 37.84 26.97 4.12
C ILE A 451 38.92 27.09 5.20
N LYS A 452 39.15 26.02 5.97
CA LYS A 452 40.24 25.93 6.96
C LYS A 452 41.62 26.02 6.31
N ALA A 453 41.78 25.56 5.08
CA ALA A 453 42.98 25.74 4.27
C ALA A 453 43.11 27.15 3.64
N GLY A 454 42.18 28.06 3.92
CA GLY A 454 42.19 29.45 3.44
C GLY A 454 41.58 29.67 2.07
N ARG A 455 40.88 28.66 1.50
CA ARG A 455 40.11 28.83 0.25
C ARG A 455 38.80 29.55 0.53
N ASN A 456 38.29 30.28 -0.45
CA ASN A 456 36.92 30.79 -0.41
C ASN A 456 36.00 29.80 -1.11
N VAL A 457 34.80 29.57 -0.57
CA VAL A 457 33.82 28.65 -1.16
C VAL A 457 32.50 29.37 -1.36
N THR A 458 31.97 29.32 -2.58
CA THR A 458 30.66 29.87 -2.96
C THR A 458 29.75 28.74 -3.45
N ALA A 459 28.42 28.90 -3.29
CA ALA A 459 27.43 27.97 -3.81
C ALA A 459 26.51 28.62 -4.85
N ASP A 460 26.19 27.84 -5.88
CA ASP A 460 25.28 28.18 -6.96
C ASP A 460 24.16 27.12 -7.05
N PHE A 461 22.93 27.56 -6.78
CA PHE A 461 21.70 26.77 -6.85
C PHE A 461 20.87 27.08 -8.11
N SER A 462 21.41 27.85 -9.06
CA SER A 462 20.81 28.02 -10.39
C SER A 462 21.01 26.80 -11.28
N VAL A 463 21.79 25.82 -10.83
CA VAL A 463 21.90 24.52 -11.49
C VAL A 463 20.52 23.87 -11.58
N ASN A 464 20.38 23.04 -12.60
CA ASN A 464 19.11 22.40 -12.87
C ASN A 464 18.68 21.44 -11.75
N HIS A 465 17.55 21.73 -11.11
CA HIS A 465 16.92 20.90 -10.08
C HIS A 465 16.15 19.68 -10.61
N GLY A 466 15.99 19.56 -11.92
CA GLY A 466 15.22 18.54 -12.59
C GLY A 466 16.00 17.25 -12.76
N LEU A 467 17.34 17.27 -12.84
CA LEU A 467 18.14 16.07 -12.88
C LEU A 467 18.78 15.83 -11.51
N PRO A 468 18.31 14.81 -10.78
CA PRO A 468 18.78 14.58 -9.43
C PRO A 468 20.18 13.98 -9.46
N VAL A 469 21.02 14.41 -8.52
CA VAL A 469 22.27 13.73 -8.23
C VAL A 469 22.00 12.58 -7.26
N ALA A 470 22.76 11.50 -7.42
CA ALA A 470 22.70 10.35 -6.54
C ALA A 470 23.59 10.58 -5.30
N LEU A 471 23.00 10.56 -4.11
CA LEU A 471 23.74 10.51 -2.85
C LEU A 471 23.86 9.06 -2.38
N THR A 472 25.03 8.72 -1.83
CA THR A 472 25.22 7.45 -1.12
C THR A 472 24.23 7.36 0.02
N TYR A 473 23.51 6.24 0.09
CA TYR A 473 22.51 5.97 1.10
C TYR A 473 22.83 4.63 1.76
N SER A 474 23.04 4.66 3.07
CA SER A 474 23.48 3.47 3.82
C SER A 474 22.39 2.41 3.94
N LEU A 475 21.11 2.79 3.89
CA LEU A 475 19.98 1.86 3.85
C LEU A 475 19.54 1.55 2.41
N GLY A 476 20.37 1.88 1.42
CA GLY A 476 20.04 1.67 0.01
C GLY A 476 19.99 0.19 -0.35
N GLY A 477 18.85 -0.27 -0.87
CA GLY A 477 18.62 -1.69 -1.16
C GLY A 477 17.97 -2.49 -0.03
N ASP A 478 17.69 -1.86 1.11
CA ASP A 478 16.97 -2.48 2.21
C ASP A 478 15.44 -2.45 1.98
N PRO A 479 14.68 -3.44 2.49
CA PRO A 479 13.23 -3.37 2.51
C PRO A 479 12.74 -2.11 3.25
N ASN A 480 11.78 -1.39 2.67
CA ASN A 480 11.18 -0.25 3.35
C ASN A 480 10.31 -0.74 4.52
N TYR A 481 10.45 -0.14 5.71
CA TYR A 481 9.69 -0.51 6.91
C TYR A 481 8.16 -0.40 6.74
N PHE A 482 7.70 0.44 5.83
CA PHE A 482 6.28 0.62 5.54
C PHE A 482 5.71 -0.47 4.63
N THR A 483 6.54 -1.29 3.94
CA THR A 483 6.02 -2.29 3.00
C THR A 483 5.15 -3.30 3.74
N ASN A 484 3.93 -3.53 3.26
CA ASN A 484 3.01 -4.48 3.89
C ASN A 484 3.63 -5.88 4.02
N ILE A 485 3.39 -6.49 5.17
CA ILE A 485 3.89 -7.81 5.52
C ILE A 485 2.72 -8.79 5.43
N GLY A 486 2.89 -9.85 4.64
CA GLY A 486 1.96 -10.97 4.61
C GLY A 486 2.25 -11.98 5.72
N PRO A 487 1.92 -13.28 5.52
CA PRO A 487 1.11 -13.82 4.42
C PRO A 487 -0.34 -13.29 4.49
N LEU A 488 -1.26 -13.81 3.68
CA LEU A 488 -2.70 -13.57 3.87
C LEU A 488 -3.21 -14.27 5.15
N TYR A 489 -4.43 -13.95 5.60
CA TYR A 489 -5.04 -14.57 6.78
C TYR A 489 -5.33 -16.09 6.61
N ASP A 490 -5.38 -16.57 5.38
CA ASP A 490 -5.45 -18.01 5.03
C ASP A 490 -4.06 -18.62 4.74
N LEU A 491 -2.99 -17.91 5.12
CA LEU A 491 -1.59 -18.30 4.99
C LEU A 491 -1.08 -18.44 3.55
N GLN A 492 -1.79 -17.88 2.56
CA GLN A 492 -1.26 -17.74 1.20
C GLN A 492 -0.13 -16.71 1.15
N ILE A 493 0.91 -17.00 0.36
CA ILE A 493 2.10 -16.15 0.28
C ILE A 493 1.79 -14.86 -0.48
N LYS A 494 1.96 -13.73 0.20
CA LYS A 494 2.06 -12.36 -0.34
C LYS A 494 3.04 -11.56 0.54
N PRO A 495 3.72 -10.52 0.02
CA PRO A 495 3.80 -10.14 -1.40
C PRO A 495 4.56 -11.19 -2.23
N ASP A 496 4.63 -11.00 -3.55
CA ASP A 496 5.21 -11.99 -4.47
C ASP A 496 6.69 -11.73 -4.77
N ILE A 497 7.04 -10.45 -4.92
CA ILE A 497 8.36 -9.97 -5.31
C ILE A 497 8.56 -8.56 -4.75
N ALA A 498 9.81 -8.10 -4.64
CA ALA A 498 10.15 -6.73 -4.32
C ALA A 498 10.77 -5.98 -5.51
N ALA A 499 10.58 -4.66 -5.54
CA ALA A 499 11.21 -3.77 -6.52
C ALA A 499 11.57 -2.42 -5.86
N PRO A 500 12.40 -1.59 -6.52
CA PRO A 500 12.67 -0.24 -6.04
C PRO A 500 11.38 0.57 -5.90
N GLY A 501 11.05 0.97 -4.67
CA GLY A 501 9.86 1.76 -4.34
C GLY A 501 10.10 2.85 -3.30
N GLY A 502 11.24 2.84 -2.60
CA GLY A 502 11.64 3.92 -1.70
C GLY A 502 12.50 4.97 -2.40
N LYS A 503 12.15 6.26 -2.20
CA LYS A 503 12.91 7.43 -2.69
C LYS A 503 13.09 7.41 -4.21
N ILE A 504 11.98 7.26 -4.93
CA ILE A 504 11.93 7.13 -6.37
C ILE A 504 11.64 8.48 -7.01
N TYR A 505 12.59 8.98 -7.80
CA TYR A 505 12.40 10.12 -8.68
C TYR A 505 11.55 9.72 -9.89
N SER A 506 10.52 10.49 -10.23
CA SER A 506 9.72 10.31 -11.46
C SER A 506 8.93 11.59 -11.81
N THR A 507 8.24 11.57 -12.95
CA THR A 507 7.43 12.67 -13.51
C THR A 507 6.27 13.09 -12.59
N TRP A 508 5.83 14.34 -12.71
CA TRP A 508 4.75 14.93 -11.92
C TRP A 508 3.92 15.91 -12.77
N ILE A 509 2.84 16.46 -12.22
CA ILE A 509 2.03 17.51 -12.87
C ILE A 509 2.85 18.79 -13.13
N ASP A 510 2.35 19.64 -14.03
CA ASP A 510 3.00 20.90 -14.46
C ASP A 510 4.41 20.70 -15.03
N ASP A 511 4.63 19.60 -15.76
CA ASP A 511 5.92 19.28 -16.42
C ASP A 511 7.11 19.21 -15.44
N SER A 512 6.80 18.87 -14.18
CA SER A 512 7.74 18.82 -13.06
C SER A 512 8.05 17.37 -12.64
N TYR A 513 8.89 17.18 -11.63
CA TYR A 513 9.23 15.85 -11.12
C TYR A 513 9.00 15.78 -9.61
N THR A 514 8.92 14.58 -9.05
CA THR A 514 8.86 14.40 -7.61
C THR A 514 9.60 13.15 -7.15
N ILE A 515 10.07 13.15 -5.90
CA ILE A 515 10.55 11.94 -5.21
C ILE A 515 9.40 11.40 -4.38
N GLN A 516 9.02 10.15 -4.62
CA GLN A 516 8.03 9.43 -3.82
C GLN A 516 8.57 8.13 -3.24
N SER A 517 8.07 7.76 -2.05
CA SER A 517 8.29 6.45 -1.44
C SER A 517 6.96 5.73 -1.23
N GLY A 518 6.88 4.50 -1.70
CA GLY A 518 5.71 3.64 -1.54
C GLY A 518 5.79 2.36 -2.38
N THR A 519 5.03 1.34 -1.99
CA THR A 519 4.79 0.17 -2.84
C THR A 519 4.10 0.57 -4.17
N SER A 520 3.41 1.71 -4.17
CA SER A 520 2.91 2.41 -5.36
C SER A 520 3.96 2.74 -6.42
N MET A 521 5.24 2.86 -6.03
CA MET A 521 6.36 3.09 -6.94
C MET A 521 7.04 1.77 -7.35
N ALA A 522 6.98 0.75 -6.49
CA ALA A 522 7.53 -0.57 -6.77
C ALA A 522 6.68 -1.34 -7.81
N ALA A 523 5.35 -1.26 -7.73
CA ALA A 523 4.43 -1.89 -8.68
C ALA A 523 4.67 -1.49 -10.15
N PRO A 524 4.69 -0.20 -10.53
CA PRO A 524 4.96 0.20 -11.91
C PRO A 524 6.37 -0.20 -12.38
N TYR A 525 7.33 -0.35 -11.46
CA TYR A 525 8.65 -0.87 -11.81
C TYR A 525 8.56 -2.29 -12.38
N ILE A 526 7.81 -3.18 -11.71
CA ILE A 526 7.56 -4.55 -12.19
C ILE A 526 6.74 -4.56 -13.48
N ALA A 527 5.76 -3.65 -13.63
CA ALA A 527 5.03 -3.50 -14.88
C ALA A 527 5.97 -3.11 -16.04
N GLY A 528 6.95 -2.25 -15.78
CA GLY A 528 8.02 -1.94 -16.72
C GLY A 528 8.90 -3.15 -17.07
N VAL A 529 9.27 -3.98 -16.08
CA VAL A 529 10.03 -5.23 -16.33
C VAL A 529 9.22 -6.19 -17.22
N ALA A 530 7.91 -6.30 -16.98
CA ALA A 530 7.02 -7.08 -17.85
C ALA A 530 6.96 -6.48 -19.28
N ALA A 531 6.94 -5.16 -19.42
CA ALA A 531 6.97 -4.49 -20.73
C ALA A 531 8.29 -4.75 -21.49
N LEU A 532 9.43 -4.81 -20.79
CA LEU A 532 10.70 -5.24 -21.40
C LEU A 532 10.60 -6.66 -21.94
N TYR A 533 9.99 -7.60 -21.20
CA TYR A 533 9.75 -8.96 -21.67
C TYR A 533 8.86 -8.98 -22.93
N VAL A 534 7.72 -8.27 -22.88
CA VAL A 534 6.78 -8.16 -24.01
C VAL A 534 7.45 -7.63 -25.27
N SER A 535 8.41 -6.70 -25.16
CA SER A 535 9.12 -6.17 -26.32
C SER A 535 10.00 -7.19 -27.07
N VAL A 536 10.39 -8.28 -26.40
CA VAL A 536 11.25 -9.32 -26.97
C VAL A 536 10.44 -10.55 -27.38
N TYR A 537 9.49 -10.97 -26.53
CA TYR A 537 8.76 -12.22 -26.68
C TYR A 537 7.30 -12.03 -27.12
N GLY A 538 6.86 -10.77 -27.22
CA GLY A 538 5.49 -10.39 -27.53
C GLY A 538 4.56 -10.44 -26.31
N GLY A 539 3.38 -9.85 -26.45
CA GLY A 539 2.37 -9.72 -25.40
C GLY A 539 1.11 -10.50 -25.71
N ARG A 540 -0.04 -10.01 -25.26
CA ARG A 540 -1.33 -10.71 -25.39
C ARG A 540 -1.71 -11.04 -26.83
N ASN A 541 -1.35 -10.20 -27.80
CA ASN A 541 -1.69 -10.42 -29.22
C ASN A 541 -0.83 -11.50 -29.91
N THR A 542 0.37 -11.78 -29.40
CA THR A 542 1.24 -12.83 -29.94
C THR A 542 1.04 -14.17 -29.24
N HIS A 543 0.32 -14.15 -28.12
CA HIS A 543 0.05 -15.27 -27.23
C HIS A 543 -1.44 -15.63 -27.31
N PRO A 544 -1.84 -16.73 -27.97
CA PRO A 544 -3.25 -17.10 -28.09
C PRO A 544 -3.96 -17.14 -26.73
N SER A 545 -5.19 -16.64 -26.66
CA SER A 545 -5.99 -16.64 -25.43
C SER A 545 -6.06 -18.04 -24.80
N GLY A 546 -5.80 -18.14 -23.49
CA GLY A 546 -5.79 -19.42 -22.76
C GLY A 546 -4.41 -20.09 -22.65
N ASN A 547 -3.33 -19.46 -23.13
CA ASN A 547 -1.98 -20.05 -23.13
C ASN A 547 -1.14 -19.78 -21.87
N ALA A 548 -1.75 -19.38 -20.74
CA ALA A 548 -1.10 -19.13 -19.46
C ALA A 548 0.08 -18.11 -19.46
N TRP A 549 0.35 -17.40 -20.57
CA TRP A 549 1.59 -16.60 -20.71
C TRP A 549 1.77 -15.55 -19.60
N ALA A 550 0.69 -14.88 -19.18
CA ALA A 550 0.74 -13.88 -18.12
C ALA A 550 1.10 -14.52 -16.76
N LYS A 551 0.60 -15.73 -16.49
CA LYS A 551 0.97 -16.51 -15.30
C LYS A 551 2.42 -16.96 -15.38
N ASP A 552 2.85 -17.46 -16.54
CA ASP A 552 4.22 -17.94 -16.77
C ASP A 552 5.23 -16.80 -16.60
N LEU A 553 4.92 -15.62 -17.16
CA LEU A 553 5.72 -14.41 -16.93
C LEU A 553 5.70 -13.99 -15.46
N GLY A 554 4.55 -14.08 -14.78
CA GLY A 554 4.46 -13.85 -13.34
C GLY A 554 5.38 -14.76 -12.53
N LYS A 555 5.33 -16.08 -12.77
CA LYS A 555 6.23 -17.07 -12.14
C LYS A 555 7.70 -16.80 -12.48
N ARG A 556 7.99 -16.36 -13.70
CA ARG A 556 9.34 -15.99 -14.14
C ARG A 556 9.87 -14.72 -13.46
N ILE A 557 9.02 -13.73 -13.24
CA ILE A 557 9.34 -12.53 -12.45
C ILE A 557 9.61 -12.91 -11.00
N ILE A 558 8.72 -13.69 -10.38
CA ILE A 558 8.88 -14.13 -8.98
C ILE A 558 10.19 -14.92 -8.83
N SER A 559 10.41 -15.95 -9.64
CA SER A 559 11.59 -16.83 -9.53
C SER A 559 12.94 -16.15 -9.81
N SER A 560 12.93 -14.95 -10.42
CA SER A 560 14.13 -14.13 -10.65
C SER A 560 14.71 -13.52 -9.37
N GLY A 561 13.88 -13.39 -8.33
CA GLY A 561 14.17 -12.59 -7.14
C GLY A 561 15.51 -12.89 -6.49
N ILE A 562 16.07 -11.93 -5.76
CA ILE A 562 17.34 -12.03 -5.04
C ILE A 562 17.10 -11.63 -3.59
N SER A 563 17.61 -12.41 -2.65
CA SER A 563 17.43 -12.13 -1.22
C SER A 563 18.05 -10.78 -0.87
N VAL A 564 17.34 -10.02 -0.04
CA VAL A 564 17.78 -8.76 0.54
C VAL A 564 17.91 -8.95 2.05
N PRO A 565 18.80 -8.20 2.74
CA PRO A 565 18.94 -8.31 4.18
C PRO A 565 17.62 -7.96 4.88
N TRP A 566 17.37 -8.59 6.03
CA TRP A 566 16.38 -8.08 6.97
C TRP A 566 16.88 -6.72 7.45
N ALA A 567 16.01 -5.72 7.40
CA ALA A 567 16.29 -4.38 7.90
C ALA A 567 15.07 -3.83 8.63
N ASP A 568 15.31 -3.03 9.67
CA ASP A 568 14.25 -2.28 10.35
C ASP A 568 13.84 -1.03 9.54
N GLY A 569 14.62 -0.69 8.50
CA GLY A 569 14.42 0.48 7.65
C GLY A 569 14.73 1.82 8.34
N LEU A 570 15.32 1.80 9.53
CA LEU A 570 15.58 2.97 10.38
C LEU A 570 17.04 3.09 10.82
N THR A 571 17.75 1.97 10.94
CA THR A 571 19.12 1.90 11.45
C THR A 571 20.02 1.08 10.53
N GLU A 572 21.33 1.35 10.57
CA GLU A 572 22.35 0.59 9.81
C GLU A 572 22.71 -0.74 10.48
N THR A 573 21.76 -1.35 11.19
CA THR A 573 22.00 -2.57 11.95
C THR A 573 21.97 -3.78 11.02
N ASP A 574 23.08 -4.51 10.95
CA ASP A 574 23.11 -5.84 10.32
C ASP A 574 22.60 -6.89 11.31
N TYR A 575 21.41 -7.43 11.04
CA TYR A 575 20.80 -8.46 11.86
C TYR A 575 21.30 -9.87 11.53
N GLY A 576 22.15 -10.04 10.50
CA GLY A 576 22.68 -11.34 10.08
C GLY A 576 21.62 -12.28 9.46
N HIS A 577 20.49 -11.74 9.03
CA HIS A 577 19.34 -12.48 8.49
C HIS A 577 18.88 -11.87 7.16
N SER A 578 18.27 -12.68 6.30
CA SER A 578 17.60 -12.17 5.09
C SER A 578 16.16 -11.76 5.40
N ALA A 579 15.59 -10.83 4.65
CA ALA A 579 14.22 -10.37 4.83
C ALA A 579 13.21 -11.46 4.48
N SER A 580 12.22 -11.66 5.35
CA SER A 580 11.21 -12.73 5.21
C SER A 580 10.52 -12.72 3.85
N VAL A 581 10.14 -13.91 3.36
CA VAL A 581 9.19 -14.02 2.24
C VAL A 581 7.89 -13.27 2.53
N ALA A 582 7.47 -13.20 3.80
CA ALA A 582 6.31 -12.43 4.20
C ALA A 582 6.49 -10.91 3.98
N GLN A 583 7.72 -10.40 3.95
CA GLN A 583 8.01 -8.97 3.79
C GLN A 583 8.32 -8.62 2.32
N VAL A 584 9.12 -9.43 1.63
CA VAL A 584 9.66 -9.11 0.29
C VAL A 584 9.35 -10.15 -0.78
N GLY A 585 8.49 -11.13 -0.50
CA GLY A 585 8.20 -12.24 -1.40
C GLY A 585 9.47 -13.03 -1.71
N ASN A 586 9.74 -13.30 -2.99
CA ASN A 586 10.97 -14.00 -3.39
C ASN A 586 12.21 -13.07 -3.50
N GLY A 587 12.13 -11.85 -2.95
CA GLY A 587 13.22 -10.87 -2.90
C GLY A 587 13.18 -9.82 -4.01
N LEU A 588 14.26 -9.08 -4.20
CA LEU A 588 14.38 -8.02 -5.21
C LEU A 588 14.44 -8.61 -6.62
N VAL A 589 13.60 -8.12 -7.53
CA VAL A 589 13.53 -8.56 -8.92
C VAL A 589 14.89 -8.44 -9.65
N ASP A 590 15.20 -9.42 -10.50
CA ASP A 590 16.29 -9.34 -11.48
C ASP A 590 15.74 -9.44 -12.90
N ALA A 591 15.52 -8.29 -13.53
CA ALA A 591 14.98 -8.16 -14.88
C ALA A 591 15.87 -8.86 -15.93
N PHE A 592 17.19 -8.93 -15.70
CA PHE A 592 18.08 -9.63 -16.62
C PHE A 592 17.80 -11.13 -16.61
N LYS A 593 17.61 -11.74 -15.44
CA LYS A 593 17.18 -13.15 -15.35
C LYS A 593 15.83 -13.36 -16.02
N VAL A 594 14.86 -12.46 -15.76
CA VAL A 594 13.54 -12.51 -16.39
C VAL A 594 13.65 -12.55 -17.91
N LEU A 595 14.54 -11.80 -18.55
CA LEU A 595 14.63 -11.81 -20.01
C LEU A 595 15.57 -12.86 -20.58
N LYS A 596 16.66 -13.21 -19.88
CA LYS A 596 17.79 -13.93 -20.49
C LYS A 596 17.94 -15.37 -20.08
N TYR A 597 17.40 -15.79 -18.93
CA TYR A 597 17.56 -17.17 -18.49
C TYR A 597 16.82 -18.15 -19.39
N LYS A 598 17.45 -19.27 -19.69
CA LYS A 598 16.95 -20.35 -20.54
C LYS A 598 16.24 -21.44 -19.75
N THR A 599 16.64 -21.65 -18.50
CA THR A 599 15.88 -22.48 -17.57
C THR A 599 14.51 -21.85 -17.31
N VAL A 600 13.46 -22.65 -17.46
CA VAL A 600 12.10 -22.28 -17.09
C VAL A 600 11.64 -23.22 -15.98
N ILE A 601 11.05 -22.65 -14.93
CA ILE A 601 10.43 -23.43 -13.86
C ILE A 601 8.93 -23.16 -13.80
N ASP A 602 8.16 -24.22 -13.60
CA ASP A 602 6.73 -24.15 -13.28
C ASP A 602 6.51 -24.70 -11.87
N TYR A 603 5.76 -23.94 -11.07
CA TYR A 603 5.58 -24.18 -9.64
C TYR A 603 4.35 -23.43 -9.11
N GLU A 604 3.86 -23.85 -7.95
CA GLU A 604 3.04 -23.01 -7.07
C GLU A 604 3.91 -22.50 -5.92
N LYS A 605 3.65 -21.28 -5.43
CA LYS A 605 4.35 -20.79 -4.22
C LYS A 605 4.09 -21.76 -3.07
N ILE A 606 5.13 -22.11 -2.32
CA ILE A 606 5.09 -23.19 -1.33
C ILE A 606 4.49 -22.66 -0.02
N ALA A 607 3.16 -22.54 0.02
CA ALA A 607 2.42 -22.26 1.25
C ALA A 607 2.30 -23.55 2.07
N LEU A 608 3.07 -23.64 3.16
CA LEU A 608 3.13 -24.80 4.05
C LEU A 608 1.99 -24.86 5.06
N ASN A 609 1.22 -23.77 5.18
CA ASN A 609 0.12 -23.62 6.14
C ASN A 609 0.61 -23.69 7.61
N ASP A 610 -0.33 -23.84 8.53
CA ASP A 610 -0.10 -24.03 9.96
C ASP A 610 0.24 -25.50 10.31
N THR A 611 0.56 -25.82 11.57
CA THR A 611 0.95 -27.20 11.93
C THR A 611 -0.23 -28.18 11.91
N ARG A 612 -1.47 -27.70 11.97
CA ARG A 612 -2.68 -28.54 11.97
C ARG A 612 -3.07 -28.97 10.55
N TYR A 613 -3.00 -28.05 9.60
CA TYR A 613 -3.37 -28.21 8.19
C TYR A 613 -2.14 -28.21 7.27
N PHE A 614 -1.01 -28.71 7.79
CA PHE A 614 0.30 -28.65 7.16
C PHE A 614 0.32 -29.24 5.74
N ASN A 615 0.84 -28.48 4.78
CA ASN A 615 0.96 -28.88 3.38
C ASN A 615 2.38 -29.34 3.05
N ARG A 616 2.55 -30.66 2.89
CA ARG A 616 3.85 -31.34 2.89
C ARG A 616 4.54 -31.44 1.53
N TYR A 617 3.80 -31.76 0.47
CA TYR A 617 4.35 -32.20 -0.81
C TYR A 617 4.15 -31.11 -1.87
N HIS A 618 5.23 -30.71 -2.54
CA HIS A 618 5.20 -29.64 -3.53
C HIS A 618 5.96 -30.06 -4.79
N GLU A 619 5.37 -29.82 -5.96
CA GLU A 619 5.97 -30.17 -7.23
C GLU A 619 6.59 -28.93 -7.91
N ILE A 620 7.77 -29.13 -8.51
CA ILE A 620 8.44 -28.13 -9.34
C ILE A 620 8.83 -28.81 -10.65
N SER A 621 8.40 -28.25 -11.77
CA SER A 621 8.82 -28.69 -13.10
C SER A 621 9.95 -27.80 -13.61
N VAL A 622 11.06 -28.40 -14.00
CA VAL A 622 12.23 -27.70 -14.58
C VAL A 622 12.33 -28.05 -16.05
N THR A 623 12.46 -27.04 -16.91
CA THR A 623 12.66 -27.18 -18.35
C THR A 623 13.96 -26.51 -18.76
N ASN A 624 14.80 -27.23 -19.50
CA ASN A 624 16.03 -26.70 -20.07
C ASN A 624 15.79 -26.20 -21.50
N ASN A 625 15.80 -24.88 -21.73
CA ASN A 625 15.79 -24.32 -23.10
C ASN A 625 17.16 -23.80 -23.54
N ASP A 626 18.23 -24.20 -22.85
CA ASP A 626 19.60 -23.99 -23.31
C ASP A 626 19.88 -24.93 -24.49
N GLU A 627 20.87 -24.60 -25.32
CA GLU A 627 21.30 -25.44 -26.44
C GLU A 627 22.06 -26.67 -25.94
N GLU A 628 22.72 -26.54 -24.79
CA GLU A 628 23.50 -27.58 -24.15
C GLU A 628 22.74 -28.30 -23.03
N ALA A 629 23.25 -29.47 -22.62
CA ALA A 629 22.71 -30.18 -21.47
C ALA A 629 23.02 -29.44 -20.16
N VAL A 630 22.02 -29.29 -19.29
CA VAL A 630 22.14 -28.60 -18.00
C VAL A 630 21.85 -29.56 -16.87
N THR A 631 22.74 -29.58 -15.87
CA THR A 631 22.57 -30.34 -14.64
C THR A 631 22.02 -29.44 -13.54
N TYR A 632 20.93 -29.88 -12.91
CA TYR A 632 20.19 -29.12 -11.91
C TYR A 632 20.34 -29.69 -10.50
N LYS A 633 20.59 -28.79 -9.54
CA LYS A 633 20.71 -29.10 -8.11
C LYS A 633 19.77 -28.20 -7.30
N PHE A 634 19.13 -28.80 -6.31
CA PHE A 634 18.20 -28.16 -5.39
C PHE A 634 18.84 -27.98 -4.00
N SER A 635 18.54 -26.86 -3.35
CA SER A 635 18.89 -26.58 -1.95
C SER A 635 17.87 -25.66 -1.28
N ALA A 636 17.98 -25.46 0.04
CA ALA A 636 17.19 -24.46 0.78
C ALA A 636 18.07 -23.26 1.14
N GLU A 637 17.44 -22.10 1.21
CA GLU A 637 17.91 -20.92 1.93
C GLU A 637 16.86 -20.59 2.98
N ASP A 638 17.22 -20.72 4.26
CA ASP A 638 16.40 -20.22 5.35
C ASP A 638 16.64 -18.72 5.50
N ILE A 639 15.57 -17.94 5.50
CA ILE A 639 15.65 -16.49 5.44
C ILE A 639 15.56 -15.89 6.83
N VAL A 640 14.38 -15.98 7.44
CA VAL A 640 14.11 -15.50 8.80
C VAL A 640 12.79 -16.07 9.30
N SER A 641 12.72 -16.25 10.61
CA SER A 641 11.50 -16.48 11.35
C SER A 641 11.34 -15.45 12.46
N ALA A 642 10.10 -15.15 12.85
CA ALA A 642 9.81 -14.37 14.04
C ALA A 642 8.55 -14.89 14.72
N ASP A 643 8.48 -14.77 16.04
CA ASP A 643 7.21 -14.95 16.77
C ASP A 643 6.33 -13.74 16.50
N ILE A 644 5.18 -13.96 15.85
CA ILE A 644 4.26 -12.89 15.44
C ILE A 644 3.13 -12.68 16.44
N LEU A 645 2.95 -13.56 17.43
CA LEU A 645 1.93 -13.44 18.46
C LEU A 645 2.63 -13.23 19.80
N GLY A 646 2.19 -12.23 20.57
CA GLY A 646 2.85 -11.89 21.84
C GLY A 646 1.90 -11.25 22.85
N TRP A 647 2.32 -11.29 24.11
CA TRP A 647 1.69 -10.54 25.20
C TRP A 647 2.35 -9.17 25.31
N TYR A 648 1.54 -8.12 25.34
CA TYR A 648 2.03 -6.75 25.52
C TYR A 648 2.16 -6.41 27.01
N ALA A 649 3.31 -5.87 27.40
CA ALA A 649 3.64 -5.53 28.79
C ALA A 649 2.89 -4.28 29.29
N ALA A 650 2.63 -4.25 30.60
CA ALA A 650 1.82 -3.25 31.30
C ALA A 650 2.45 -1.84 31.40
N ASP A 651 3.67 -1.64 30.92
CA ASP A 651 4.54 -0.49 31.23
C ASP A 651 4.75 0.48 30.06
N ARG A 652 4.06 0.32 28.92
CA ARG A 652 4.07 1.34 27.86
C ARG A 652 3.37 2.62 28.37
N VAL A 653 4.03 3.76 28.15
CA VAL A 653 3.56 5.12 28.52
C VAL A 653 2.28 5.53 27.77
N ILE A 654 1.85 4.75 26.78
CA ILE A 654 0.60 4.93 26.02
C ILE A 654 -0.38 3.82 26.43
N ALA A 655 -1.51 4.22 27.02
CA ALA A 655 -2.53 3.36 27.65
C ALA A 655 -3.45 2.58 26.67
N ASN A 656 -2.88 2.00 25.61
CA ASN A 656 -3.56 1.06 24.73
C ASN A 656 -2.51 0.22 23.96
N PRO A 657 -2.61 -1.11 23.91
CA PRO A 657 -3.71 -1.96 24.38
C PRO A 657 -3.73 -2.14 25.91
N ALA A 658 -4.78 -2.78 26.44
CA ALA A 658 -4.87 -3.07 27.87
C ALA A 658 -3.67 -3.95 28.32
N PRO A 659 -3.10 -3.70 29.51
CA PRO A 659 -2.09 -4.58 30.10
C PRO A 659 -2.54 -6.05 30.11
N GLY A 660 -1.71 -6.96 29.57
CA GLY A 660 -2.05 -8.38 29.52
C GLY A 660 -2.94 -8.79 28.34
N THR A 661 -2.86 -8.08 27.20
CA THR A 661 -3.48 -8.49 25.93
C THR A 661 -2.52 -9.34 25.07
N LYS A 662 -3.03 -10.43 24.49
CA LYS A 662 -2.37 -11.23 23.45
C LYS A 662 -2.80 -10.73 22.08
N ARG A 663 -1.86 -10.37 21.20
CA ARG A 663 -2.18 -9.90 19.83
C ARG A 663 -1.02 -10.10 18.87
N VAL A 664 -1.31 -9.91 17.57
CA VAL A 664 -0.27 -9.87 16.54
C VAL A 664 0.70 -8.71 16.84
N LYS A 665 1.99 -9.02 16.72
CA LYS A 665 3.07 -8.08 16.97
C LYS A 665 3.19 -7.05 15.85
N GLU A 666 3.49 -5.82 16.23
CA GLU A 666 3.97 -4.79 15.31
C GLU A 666 5.35 -5.17 14.74
N PHE A 667 5.73 -4.58 13.61
CA PHE A 667 6.96 -4.94 12.91
C PHE A 667 8.20 -4.84 13.81
N PHE A 668 8.33 -3.75 14.55
CA PHE A 668 9.48 -3.49 15.44
C PHE A 668 9.51 -4.36 16.70
N ASP A 669 8.41 -5.06 17.02
CA ASP A 669 8.35 -6.04 18.12
C ASP A 669 8.71 -7.46 17.65
N MET A 670 8.85 -7.69 16.33
CA MET A 670 9.27 -8.96 15.76
C MET A 670 10.79 -9.05 15.76
N ILE A 671 11.33 -10.01 16.52
CA ILE A 671 12.76 -10.26 16.60
C ILE A 671 13.10 -11.31 15.54
N PRO A 672 13.99 -11.01 14.57
CA PRO A 672 14.41 -11.97 13.56
C PRO A 672 15.25 -13.09 14.21
N GLU A 673 14.93 -14.34 13.87
CA GLU A 673 15.62 -15.55 14.31
C GLU A 673 15.76 -16.54 13.15
N THR A 674 16.74 -17.44 13.21
CA THR A 674 16.84 -18.55 12.26
C THR A 674 16.04 -19.76 12.73
N ARG A 675 14.98 -20.11 11.99
CA ARG A 675 14.21 -21.35 12.20
C ARG A 675 13.97 -22.02 10.85
N ALA A 676 14.51 -23.23 10.71
CA ALA A 676 14.52 -23.98 9.47
C ALA A 676 13.64 -25.23 9.57
N PRO A 677 12.67 -25.43 8.66
CA PRO A 677 11.99 -26.72 8.55
C PRO A 677 12.94 -27.79 7.97
N GLU A 678 12.67 -29.06 8.27
CA GLU A 678 13.39 -30.16 7.60
C GLU A 678 12.85 -30.32 6.17
N VAL A 679 13.73 -30.22 5.16
CA VAL A 679 13.38 -30.30 3.74
C VAL A 679 14.11 -31.45 3.05
N SER A 680 13.39 -32.20 2.21
CA SER A 680 13.95 -33.24 1.34
C SER A 680 13.87 -32.82 -0.12
N PHE A 681 15.00 -32.94 -0.82
CA PHE A 681 15.16 -32.56 -2.22
C PHE A 681 15.32 -33.77 -3.14
N PRO A 682 15.01 -33.63 -4.45
CA PRO A 682 15.37 -34.64 -5.44
C PRO A 682 16.90 -34.80 -5.54
N ALA A 683 17.35 -35.98 -5.98
CA ALA A 683 18.74 -36.14 -6.43
C ALA A 683 19.02 -35.26 -7.66
N GLU A 684 20.26 -34.82 -7.79
CA GLU A 684 20.76 -34.07 -8.95
C GLU A 684 20.44 -34.79 -10.27
N PHE A 685 20.08 -34.02 -11.30
CA PHE A 685 19.70 -34.59 -12.60
C PHE A 685 20.09 -33.67 -13.75
N THR A 686 20.33 -34.27 -14.93
CA THR A 686 20.68 -33.55 -16.16
C THR A 686 19.53 -33.61 -17.15
N LEU A 687 19.21 -32.46 -17.77
CA LEU A 687 18.24 -32.34 -18.85
C LEU A 687 18.96 -31.94 -20.14
N GLN A 688 18.68 -32.64 -21.23
CA GLN A 688 19.08 -32.21 -22.57
C GLN A 688 18.25 -30.99 -23.00
N SER A 689 18.67 -30.32 -24.07
CA SER A 689 17.92 -29.20 -24.65
C SER A 689 16.46 -29.60 -24.95
N GLY A 690 15.53 -28.76 -24.54
CA GLY A 690 14.07 -28.94 -24.67
C GLY A 690 13.45 -29.97 -23.72
N GLN A 691 14.23 -30.63 -22.85
CA GLN A 691 13.69 -31.60 -21.89
C GLN A 691 13.14 -30.91 -20.65
N SER A 692 12.09 -31.51 -20.09
CA SER A 692 11.48 -31.11 -18.82
C SER A 692 11.46 -32.28 -17.83
N LYS A 693 11.53 -31.97 -16.54
CA LYS A 693 11.34 -32.95 -15.46
C LYS A 693 10.64 -32.32 -14.27
N THR A 694 9.58 -32.97 -13.80
CA THR A 694 8.89 -32.64 -12.55
C THR A 694 9.52 -33.39 -11.38
N VAL A 695 9.77 -32.67 -10.29
CA VAL A 695 10.36 -33.20 -9.06
C VAL A 695 9.54 -32.76 -7.84
N SER A 696 9.60 -33.56 -6.78
CA SER A 696 8.93 -33.27 -5.51
C SER A 696 9.91 -32.69 -4.50
N VAL A 697 9.53 -31.58 -3.86
CA VAL A 697 10.20 -30.99 -2.70
C VAL A 697 9.29 -31.18 -1.50
N ASN A 698 9.82 -31.77 -0.43
CA ASN A 698 8.99 -32.25 0.68
C ASN A 698 9.43 -31.63 1.99
N PHE A 699 8.49 -31.08 2.74
CA PHE A 699 8.74 -30.48 4.04
C PHE A 699 8.22 -31.38 5.16
N LYS A 700 8.90 -31.41 6.30
CA LYS A 700 8.37 -32.05 7.51
C LYS A 700 7.62 -31.01 8.35
N ASN A 701 6.51 -31.44 8.95
CA ASN A 701 5.76 -30.62 9.89
C ASN A 701 6.70 -30.22 11.07
N PRO A 702 6.81 -28.91 11.40
CA PRO A 702 7.71 -28.44 12.45
C PRO A 702 7.18 -28.63 13.87
N ASP A 703 6.00 -29.22 14.07
CA ASP A 703 5.37 -29.49 15.38
C ASP A 703 6.26 -30.22 16.41
N THR A 704 7.27 -30.94 15.94
CA THR A 704 8.24 -31.69 16.75
C THR A 704 9.56 -30.94 17.03
N LEU A 705 9.76 -29.73 16.49
CA LEU A 705 11.01 -28.98 16.60
C LEU A 705 11.15 -28.16 17.89
N GLY A 706 10.14 -28.18 18.76
CA GLY A 706 10.17 -27.50 20.06
C GLY A 706 10.07 -25.97 19.97
N TRP A 707 9.62 -25.44 18.84
CA TRP A 707 9.38 -24.00 18.69
C TRP A 707 8.25 -23.52 19.60
N ASN A 708 8.26 -22.23 19.95
CA ASN A 708 7.23 -21.61 20.77
C ASN A 708 5.90 -21.48 20.00
N ALA A 709 5.10 -22.55 19.95
CA ALA A 709 3.85 -22.57 19.18
C ALA A 709 2.89 -21.43 19.58
N SER A 710 2.87 -21.03 20.86
CA SER A 710 2.03 -19.93 21.35
C SER A 710 2.48 -18.54 20.90
N GLY A 711 3.71 -18.41 20.42
CA GLY A 711 4.21 -17.22 19.75
C GLY A 711 3.89 -17.17 18.25
N LEU A 712 3.27 -18.22 17.70
CA LEU A 712 3.01 -18.40 16.27
C LEU A 712 4.24 -18.07 15.40
N PRO A 713 5.32 -18.87 15.44
CA PRO A 713 6.52 -18.68 14.64
C PRO A 713 6.19 -18.60 13.15
N LEU A 714 6.24 -17.41 12.55
CA LEU A 714 6.17 -17.28 11.10
C LEU A 714 7.55 -17.59 10.57
N TYR A 715 7.69 -18.62 9.73
CA TYR A 715 8.99 -19.03 9.17
C TYR A 715 8.91 -19.06 7.65
N SER A 716 10.04 -18.76 7.01
CA SER A 716 10.09 -18.63 5.55
C SER A 716 11.48 -18.87 4.99
N GLY A 717 11.53 -19.14 3.69
CA GLY A 717 12.78 -19.31 2.96
C GLY A 717 12.54 -19.54 1.48
N ARG A 718 13.57 -20.05 0.80
CA ARG A 718 13.55 -20.30 -0.64
C ARG A 718 14.07 -21.69 -0.97
N VAL A 719 13.38 -22.37 -1.87
CA VAL A 719 13.94 -23.52 -2.59
C VAL A 719 14.76 -22.99 -3.75
N LEU A 720 16.07 -23.21 -3.71
CA LEU A 720 17.02 -22.74 -4.71
C LEU A 720 17.22 -23.82 -5.79
N ILE A 721 17.17 -23.42 -7.06
CA ILE A 721 17.45 -24.27 -8.22
C ILE A 721 18.66 -23.69 -8.96
N SER A 722 19.76 -24.42 -8.95
CA SER A 722 21.01 -24.06 -9.64
C SER A 722 21.24 -24.96 -10.85
N GLY A 723 21.60 -24.36 -11.98
CA GLY A 723 21.97 -25.06 -13.21
C GLY A 723 23.48 -24.98 -13.48
N SER A 724 24.05 -26.03 -14.10
CA SER A 724 25.46 -26.05 -14.50
C SER A 724 25.85 -25.00 -15.55
N ASN A 725 24.87 -24.34 -16.17
CA ASN A 725 25.07 -23.18 -17.06
C ASN A 725 25.22 -21.84 -16.30
N GLY A 726 25.26 -21.88 -14.96
CA GLY A 726 25.40 -20.70 -14.11
C GLY A 726 24.08 -20.00 -13.77
N GLU A 727 22.95 -20.52 -14.26
CA GLU A 727 21.64 -19.99 -13.93
C GLU A 727 21.20 -20.41 -12.51
N PHE A 728 20.47 -19.50 -11.87
CA PHE A 728 20.00 -19.65 -10.50
C PHE A 728 18.62 -19.00 -10.32
N LEU A 729 17.63 -19.83 -10.00
CA LEU A 729 16.24 -19.44 -9.76
C LEU A 729 15.81 -19.94 -8.39
N SER A 730 14.67 -19.46 -7.88
CA SER A 730 14.10 -20.02 -6.66
C SER A 730 12.58 -19.99 -6.61
N VAL A 731 12.04 -20.76 -5.67
CA VAL A 731 10.63 -20.78 -5.30
C VAL A 731 10.49 -20.41 -3.81
N PRO A 732 9.67 -19.42 -3.44
CA PRO A 732 9.49 -19.05 -2.04
C PRO A 732 8.65 -20.10 -1.29
N TYR A 733 9.00 -20.34 -0.02
CA TYR A 733 8.17 -21.08 0.94
C TYR A 733 7.91 -20.29 2.22
N LEU A 734 6.76 -20.55 2.84
CA LEU A 734 6.34 -19.92 4.09
C LEU A 734 5.41 -20.86 4.86
N GLY A 735 5.53 -20.87 6.18
CA GLY A 735 4.60 -21.59 7.06
C GLY A 735 4.48 -20.95 8.44
N LEU A 736 3.56 -21.48 9.23
CA LEU A 736 3.30 -21.03 10.61
C LEU A 736 3.51 -22.17 11.60
N GLY A 737 4.39 -21.95 12.59
CA GLY A 737 4.85 -22.95 13.56
C GLY A 737 3.91 -23.19 14.74
N GLY A 738 2.59 -23.23 14.53
CA GLY A 738 1.59 -23.50 15.56
C GLY A 738 0.21 -23.80 14.96
N ASP A 739 -0.74 -24.28 15.77
CA ASP A 739 -2.15 -24.43 15.39
C ASP A 739 -2.82 -23.05 15.47
N LEU A 740 -3.03 -22.41 14.33
CA LEU A 740 -3.48 -21.01 14.26
C LEU A 740 -4.80 -20.83 15.01
N ARG A 741 -5.77 -21.72 14.73
CA ARG A 741 -7.11 -21.69 15.34
C ARG A 741 -7.02 -21.78 16.86
N LYS A 742 -6.16 -22.65 17.38
CA LYS A 742 -5.96 -22.81 18.82
C LYS A 742 -5.31 -21.58 19.45
N GLU A 743 -4.25 -21.05 18.84
CA GLU A 743 -3.41 -20.05 19.49
C GLU A 743 -3.99 -18.62 19.43
N VAL A 744 -4.87 -18.33 18.47
CA VAL A 744 -5.62 -17.06 18.41
C VAL A 744 -7.00 -17.12 19.06
N THR A 745 -7.30 -18.18 19.83
CA THR A 745 -8.52 -18.25 20.66
C THR A 745 -8.19 -17.81 22.10
N PRO A 746 -8.96 -16.90 22.73
CA PRO A 746 -10.12 -16.18 22.17
C PRO A 746 -9.72 -15.20 21.04
N LEU A 747 -10.63 -15.02 20.07
CA LEU A 747 -10.44 -14.16 18.90
C LEU A 747 -10.51 -12.67 19.25
N GLU A 748 -11.23 -12.35 20.32
CA GLU A 748 -11.34 -10.99 20.82
C GLU A 748 -10.22 -10.66 21.82
N GLU A 749 -9.78 -9.40 21.85
CA GLU A 749 -8.91 -8.88 22.89
C GLU A 749 -9.51 -9.10 24.29
N THR A 750 -8.67 -9.24 25.33
CA THR A 750 -9.13 -9.38 26.72
C THR A 750 -10.15 -8.31 27.09
N ASN A 751 -11.31 -8.73 27.62
CA ASN A 751 -12.50 -7.90 27.94
C ASN A 751 -13.38 -7.49 26.74
N TYR A 752 -13.07 -7.93 25.53
CA TYR A 752 -13.90 -7.80 24.34
C TYR A 752 -14.47 -9.17 23.91
N ALA A 753 -15.49 -9.23 23.05
CA ALA A 753 -16.39 -8.12 22.73
C ALA A 753 -17.34 -7.80 23.91
N PHE A 754 -17.99 -6.65 23.88
CA PHE A 754 -19.06 -6.32 24.81
C PHE A 754 -20.16 -5.49 24.17
N LEU A 755 -21.32 -5.44 24.83
CA LEU A 755 -22.51 -4.75 24.35
C LEU A 755 -22.95 -3.65 25.34
N ILE A 756 -23.04 -2.42 24.85
CA ILE A 756 -23.42 -1.22 25.61
C ILE A 756 -24.57 -0.47 24.93
N SER A 757 -25.14 0.50 25.65
CA SER A 757 -26.20 1.39 25.18
C SER A 757 -26.14 2.74 25.88
N THR A 758 -26.95 3.71 25.45
CA THR A 758 -27.08 5.07 26.04
C THR A 758 -25.83 5.94 25.94
N THR A 759 -25.99 7.25 26.13
CA THR A 759 -24.88 8.22 26.24
C THR A 759 -23.89 7.90 27.36
N SER A 760 -24.29 7.14 28.38
CA SER A 760 -23.44 6.76 29.52
C SER A 760 -22.76 5.39 29.36
N ASN A 761 -22.77 4.80 28.16
CA ASN A 761 -22.17 3.49 27.88
C ASN A 761 -22.63 2.38 28.85
N THR A 762 -23.93 2.36 29.17
CA THR A 762 -24.55 1.40 30.09
C THR A 762 -24.44 -0.02 29.52
N PRO A 763 -23.87 -1.01 30.26
CA PRO A 763 -23.81 -2.40 29.83
C PRO A 763 -25.21 -3.00 29.63
N VAL A 764 -25.41 -3.77 28.57
CA VAL A 764 -26.73 -4.38 28.29
C VAL A 764 -27.13 -5.43 29.33
N THR A 765 -26.17 -6.00 30.06
CA THR A 765 -26.44 -6.89 31.20
C THR A 765 -27.19 -6.20 32.35
N SER A 766 -27.05 -4.88 32.51
CA SER A 766 -27.83 -4.11 33.49
C SER A 766 -29.08 -3.48 32.90
N LYS A 767 -29.16 -3.37 31.57
CA LYS A 767 -30.27 -2.79 30.81
C LYS A 767 -30.58 -3.64 29.56
N PRO A 768 -31.24 -4.79 29.70
CA PRO A 768 -31.53 -5.70 28.58
C PRO A 768 -32.78 -5.25 27.81
N TYR A 769 -32.95 -3.96 27.54
CA TYR A 769 -34.08 -3.43 26.79
C TYR A 769 -33.75 -2.15 26.04
N PHE A 770 -34.43 -1.88 24.92
CA PHE A 770 -34.14 -0.74 24.04
C PHE A 770 -35.42 -0.07 23.53
N THR A 771 -35.44 1.27 23.56
CA THR A 771 -36.51 2.10 22.96
C THR A 771 -36.15 2.62 21.56
N PHE A 772 -34.89 2.45 21.12
CA PHE A 772 -34.34 3.01 19.88
C PHE A 772 -34.45 4.54 19.78
N ASN A 773 -34.41 5.24 20.92
CA ASN A 773 -34.45 6.69 20.97
C ASN A 773 -33.09 7.29 20.53
N LEU A 774 -33.05 7.83 19.31
CA LEU A 774 -31.86 8.45 18.70
C LEU A 774 -31.61 9.90 19.13
N SER A 775 -32.38 10.46 20.07
CA SER A 775 -32.11 11.82 20.54
C SER A 775 -30.73 11.91 21.17
N LEU A 776 -30.05 13.06 21.00
CA LEU A 776 -28.71 13.29 21.55
C LEU A 776 -28.62 13.05 23.06
N ALA A 777 -29.73 13.22 23.79
CA ALA A 777 -29.77 12.98 25.23
C ALA A 777 -29.90 11.48 25.61
N ALA A 778 -30.56 10.68 24.77
CA ALA A 778 -30.85 9.28 25.07
C ALA A 778 -29.83 8.32 24.47
N GLN A 779 -29.66 8.34 23.14
CA GLN A 779 -28.86 7.38 22.37
C GLN A 779 -29.16 5.92 22.77
N ASP A 780 -30.43 5.57 22.87
CA ASP A 780 -30.90 4.32 23.45
C ASP A 780 -31.04 3.18 22.42
N PHE A 781 -29.91 2.59 22.05
CA PHE A 781 -29.83 1.46 21.12
C PHE A 781 -28.61 0.57 21.46
N PRO A 782 -28.58 -0.70 21.03
CA PRO A 782 -27.43 -1.58 21.23
C PRO A 782 -26.24 -1.18 20.36
N ARG A 783 -25.06 -1.17 20.99
CA ARG A 783 -23.75 -0.96 20.35
C ARG A 783 -22.81 -2.09 20.75
N VAL A 784 -22.36 -2.88 19.78
CA VAL A 784 -21.30 -3.89 19.99
C VAL A 784 -19.96 -3.21 19.80
N ILE A 785 -19.04 -3.42 20.75
CA ILE A 785 -17.63 -3.04 20.61
C ILE A 785 -16.81 -4.32 20.49
N SER A 786 -16.09 -4.48 19.37
CA SER A 786 -15.33 -5.68 19.01
C SER A 786 -13.89 -5.29 18.65
N LYS A 787 -12.94 -6.13 19.05
CA LYS A 787 -11.49 -6.00 18.83
C LYS A 787 -10.86 -7.36 18.50
N PRO A 788 -11.09 -7.91 17.30
CA PRO A 788 -10.43 -9.10 16.83
C PRO A 788 -8.91 -8.95 16.78
N ILE A 789 -8.22 -9.93 17.35
CA ILE A 789 -6.75 -10.04 17.35
C ILE A 789 -6.22 -10.67 16.06
N TYR A 790 -7.10 -11.22 15.22
CA TYR A 790 -6.81 -11.89 13.95
C TYR A 790 -7.90 -11.59 12.92
N GLY A 791 -7.62 -11.75 11.62
CA GLY A 791 -8.61 -11.51 10.57
C GLY A 791 -9.79 -12.48 10.67
N ILE A 792 -11.00 -11.96 10.46
CA ILE A 792 -12.25 -12.70 10.60
C ILE A 792 -12.89 -12.88 9.22
N LYS A 793 -12.99 -14.14 8.79
CA LYS A 793 -13.54 -14.48 7.48
C LYS A 793 -15.01 -14.10 7.34
N GLU A 794 -15.79 -14.32 8.38
CA GLU A 794 -17.20 -13.97 8.44
C GLU A 794 -17.55 -13.50 9.86
N THR A 795 -18.10 -12.30 9.97
CA THR A 795 -18.75 -11.79 11.18
C THR A 795 -20.25 -11.75 10.94
N ARG A 796 -21.05 -12.21 11.90
CA ARG A 796 -22.51 -12.14 11.84
C ARG A 796 -23.10 -11.44 13.05
N TRP A 797 -24.19 -10.72 12.83
CA TRP A 797 -25.04 -10.19 13.89
C TRP A 797 -26.51 -10.45 13.55
N ASP A 798 -27.07 -11.45 14.23
CA ASP A 798 -28.38 -12.02 13.91
C ASP A 798 -29.35 -11.90 15.10
N VAL A 799 -30.65 -11.77 14.77
CA VAL A 799 -31.76 -11.75 15.75
C VAL A 799 -32.53 -13.06 15.67
N PHE A 800 -32.79 -13.65 16.83
CA PHE A 800 -33.56 -14.88 16.99
C PHE A 800 -34.73 -14.70 17.97
N GLU A 801 -35.71 -15.60 17.89
CA GLU A 801 -36.79 -15.74 18.86
C GLU A 801 -36.25 -15.91 20.29
N ALA A 802 -36.98 -15.40 21.27
CA ALA A 802 -36.65 -15.55 22.68
C ALA A 802 -36.46 -17.03 23.06
N GLY A 803 -35.36 -17.35 23.72
CA GLY A 803 -35.02 -18.70 24.16
C GLY A 803 -34.27 -19.57 23.13
N TRP A 804 -33.96 -19.04 21.95
CA TRP A 804 -33.14 -19.72 20.94
C TRP A 804 -31.77 -20.13 21.49
N THR A 805 -31.24 -21.27 21.02
CA THR A 805 -29.93 -21.79 21.45
C THR A 805 -29.04 -22.22 20.28
N GLU A 806 -27.72 -22.23 20.49
CA GLU A 806 -26.73 -22.68 19.49
C GLU A 806 -26.96 -24.13 18.96
N ARG A 807 -27.80 -24.94 19.61
CA ARG A 807 -28.18 -26.28 19.11
C ARG A 807 -29.09 -26.23 17.88
N GLU A 808 -29.73 -25.09 17.65
CA GLU A 808 -30.66 -24.83 16.56
C GLU A 808 -29.98 -24.09 15.40
N TRP A 809 -28.65 -23.90 15.47
CA TRP A 809 -27.88 -23.23 14.43
C TRP A 809 -27.96 -23.96 13.08
N THR A 810 -28.30 -23.19 12.06
CA THR A 810 -28.24 -23.61 10.65
C THR A 810 -27.58 -22.51 9.83
N TYR A 811 -26.83 -22.90 8.79
CA TYR A 811 -26.09 -21.97 7.95
C TYR A 811 -26.41 -22.17 6.46
N PRO A 812 -26.56 -21.08 5.68
CA PRO A 812 -26.79 -19.72 6.18
C PRO A 812 -28.13 -19.67 6.95
N PRO A 813 -28.27 -18.79 7.96
CA PRO A 813 -29.54 -18.68 8.67
C PRO A 813 -30.58 -18.01 7.73
N VAL A 814 -31.79 -18.57 7.69
CA VAL A 814 -32.88 -18.09 6.82
C VAL A 814 -33.99 -17.45 7.67
N PRO A 815 -34.37 -16.18 7.42
CA PRO A 815 -35.46 -15.54 8.16
C PRO A 815 -36.76 -16.36 8.13
N GLY A 816 -37.34 -16.61 9.30
CA GLY A 816 -38.53 -17.44 9.50
C GLY A 816 -38.25 -18.93 9.74
N GLU A 817 -37.00 -19.38 9.65
CA GLU A 817 -36.61 -20.77 9.91
C GLU A 817 -35.76 -20.88 11.19
N ASN A 818 -35.93 -21.98 11.94
CA ASN A 818 -35.17 -22.28 13.17
C ASN A 818 -35.07 -21.11 14.16
N GLY A 819 -36.15 -20.34 14.29
CA GLY A 819 -36.24 -19.18 15.18
C GLY A 819 -35.47 -17.94 14.71
N HIS A 820 -34.88 -17.93 13.51
CA HIS A 820 -34.21 -16.74 12.99
C HIS A 820 -35.22 -15.68 12.55
N ILE A 821 -35.19 -14.51 13.16
CA ILE A 821 -36.07 -13.38 12.82
C ILE A 821 -35.49 -12.59 11.64
N GLY A 822 -34.18 -12.36 11.65
CA GLY A 822 -33.49 -11.65 10.59
C GLY A 822 -32.12 -11.17 11.03
N THR A 823 -31.31 -10.84 10.04
CA THR A 823 -29.95 -10.31 10.23
C THR A 823 -30.00 -8.80 10.46
N ILE A 824 -29.07 -8.25 11.23
CA ILE A 824 -29.02 -6.83 11.56
C ILE A 824 -28.54 -5.97 10.39
N ALA A 825 -29.12 -4.77 10.26
CA ALA A 825 -28.56 -3.67 9.48
C ALA A 825 -27.91 -2.66 10.43
N SER A 826 -26.59 -2.52 10.35
CA SER A 826 -25.81 -1.59 11.19
C SER A 826 -25.64 -0.26 10.48
N TRP A 827 -25.61 0.82 11.25
CA TRP A 827 -25.36 2.16 10.70
C TRP A 827 -23.93 2.30 10.18
N VAL A 828 -23.74 2.93 9.03
CA VAL A 828 -22.42 3.06 8.38
C VAL A 828 -21.46 4.03 9.11
N GLY A 829 -21.97 4.84 10.03
CA GLY A 829 -21.19 5.80 10.81
C GLY A 829 -20.79 5.32 12.20
N SER A 830 -21.11 4.06 12.55
CA SER A 830 -20.76 3.49 13.86
C SER A 830 -19.27 3.65 14.18
N GLY A 831 -18.96 4.10 15.40
CA GLY A 831 -17.59 4.31 15.87
C GLY A 831 -16.88 5.57 15.33
N ARG A 832 -17.54 6.34 14.45
CA ARG A 832 -16.97 7.59 13.88
C ARG A 832 -17.44 8.84 14.60
N VAL A 833 -18.54 8.74 15.31
CA VAL A 833 -19.12 9.81 16.12
C VAL A 833 -19.42 9.26 17.50
N GLU A 834 -19.35 10.11 18.53
CA GLU A 834 -19.69 9.70 19.89
C GLU A 834 -21.21 9.47 20.06
N ALA A 835 -22.02 10.20 19.29
CA ALA A 835 -23.47 10.11 19.26
C ALA A 835 -23.99 10.44 17.85
N ILE A 836 -25.09 9.81 17.42
CA ILE A 836 -25.73 10.16 16.16
C ILE A 836 -26.58 11.42 16.33
N ASP A 837 -26.29 12.45 15.54
CA ASP A 837 -27.15 13.61 15.34
C ASP A 837 -27.94 13.44 14.04
N THR A 838 -29.24 13.14 14.16
CA THR A 838 -30.12 12.89 13.00
C THR A 838 -30.44 14.15 12.19
N SER A 839 -29.99 15.34 12.64
CA SER A 839 -30.05 16.56 11.82
C SER A 839 -28.88 16.67 10.83
N ILE A 840 -27.81 15.90 11.06
CA ILE A 840 -26.59 15.88 10.26
C ILE A 840 -26.50 14.57 9.47
N TYR A 841 -26.80 13.44 10.11
CA TYR A 841 -26.61 12.11 9.56
C TYR A 841 -27.94 11.39 9.35
N ASP A 842 -28.07 10.66 8.24
CA ASP A 842 -29.22 9.79 8.01
C ASP A 842 -29.02 8.44 8.74
N PRO A 843 -29.88 8.09 9.71
CA PRO A 843 -29.80 6.80 10.41
C PRO A 843 -30.13 5.60 9.50
N ASN A 844 -30.69 5.82 8.31
CA ASN A 844 -31.00 4.76 7.34
C ASN A 844 -29.85 4.42 6.40
N GLU A 845 -28.73 5.14 6.47
CA GLU A 845 -27.50 4.72 5.83
C GLU A 845 -26.94 3.51 6.58
N THR A 846 -27.31 2.32 6.14
CA THR A 846 -26.94 1.07 6.78
C THR A 846 -26.15 0.17 5.84
N PHE A 847 -25.38 -0.74 6.43
CA PHE A 847 -24.85 -1.94 5.78
C PHE A 847 -25.40 -3.17 6.51
N THR A 848 -25.44 -4.32 5.85
CA THR A 848 -26.04 -5.54 6.38
C THR A 848 -24.98 -6.58 6.68
N TYR A 849 -25.22 -7.40 7.71
CA TYR A 849 -24.46 -8.64 7.92
C TYR A 849 -24.88 -9.73 6.91
N PRO A 850 -24.05 -10.76 6.66
CA PRO A 850 -22.69 -10.96 7.20
C PRO A 850 -21.69 -9.89 6.72
N ILE A 851 -20.71 -9.56 7.56
CA ILE A 851 -19.49 -8.85 7.10
C ILE A 851 -18.47 -9.93 6.75
N MET A 852 -18.03 -9.94 5.49
CA MET A 852 -17.00 -10.85 5.01
C MET A 852 -15.62 -10.19 5.08
N ASP A 853 -14.58 -11.01 5.24
CA ASP A 853 -13.18 -10.60 5.05
C ASP A 853 -12.74 -9.41 5.92
N ARG A 854 -13.17 -9.40 7.18
CA ARG A 854 -12.79 -8.37 8.16
C ARG A 854 -11.32 -8.56 8.56
N ASN A 855 -10.57 -7.46 8.59
CA ASN A 855 -9.18 -7.46 9.06
C ASN A 855 -9.13 -7.48 10.60
N ARG A 856 -7.92 -7.67 11.15
CA ARG A 856 -7.68 -7.52 12.60
C ARG A 856 -7.57 -6.04 12.95
N ASN A 857 -7.86 -5.68 14.20
CA ASN A 857 -7.63 -4.31 14.67
C ASN A 857 -6.13 -4.02 14.84
N GLY A 858 -5.74 -2.78 14.52
CA GLY A 858 -4.47 -2.20 14.96
C GLY A 858 -4.44 -1.89 16.46
N ALA A 859 -3.31 -1.40 16.96
CA ALA A 859 -3.10 -1.13 18.40
C ALA A 859 -4.10 -0.15 19.04
N TYR A 860 -4.70 0.71 18.22
CA TYR A 860 -5.54 1.82 18.65
C TYR A 860 -6.96 1.76 18.09
N GLU A 861 -7.28 0.71 17.32
CA GLU A 861 -8.55 0.59 16.62
C GLU A 861 -9.53 -0.28 17.40
N GLN A 862 -10.81 0.06 17.30
CA GLN A 862 -11.92 -0.75 17.78
C GLN A 862 -13.06 -0.66 16.79
N ASP A 863 -13.76 -1.76 16.58
CA ASP A 863 -14.91 -1.76 15.69
C ASP A 863 -16.17 -1.59 16.52
N GLU A 864 -16.96 -0.59 16.16
CA GLU A 864 -18.25 -0.37 16.76
C GLU A 864 -19.35 -0.70 15.75
N HIS A 865 -20.38 -1.40 16.23
CA HIS A 865 -21.54 -1.75 15.41
C HIS A 865 -22.80 -1.26 16.12
N TRP A 866 -23.50 -0.33 15.51
CA TRP A 866 -24.69 0.30 16.10
C TRP A 866 -25.94 -0.18 15.36
N TRP A 867 -26.89 -0.74 16.10
CA TRP A 867 -28.14 -1.23 15.53
C TRP A 867 -29.32 -0.39 15.99
N PHE A 868 -29.97 0.31 15.05
CA PHE A 868 -31.15 1.15 15.32
C PHE A 868 -32.48 0.38 15.18
N GLY A 869 -32.44 -0.95 15.25
CA GLY A 869 -33.61 -1.82 15.15
C GLY A 869 -33.98 -2.20 13.71
N LYS A 870 -33.28 -1.68 12.71
CA LYS A 870 -33.45 -2.06 11.30
C LYS A 870 -32.85 -3.44 11.00
N LEU A 871 -33.60 -4.30 10.32
CA LEU A 871 -33.15 -5.60 9.85
C LEU A 871 -32.64 -5.51 8.41
N GLY A 872 -31.87 -6.50 7.98
CA GLY A 872 -31.24 -6.54 6.65
C GLY A 872 -32.23 -6.62 5.48
N ASN A 873 -33.48 -7.00 5.75
CA ASN A 873 -34.58 -6.91 4.78
C ASN A 873 -35.24 -5.51 4.73
N GLY A 874 -34.69 -4.52 5.42
CA GLY A 874 -35.19 -3.15 5.48
C GLY A 874 -36.30 -2.90 6.51
N SER A 875 -36.88 -3.95 7.10
CA SER A 875 -37.95 -3.82 8.10
C SER A 875 -37.42 -3.38 9.48
N GLN A 876 -38.28 -2.76 10.28
CA GLN A 876 -37.99 -2.44 11.68
C GLN A 876 -38.39 -3.63 12.56
N ILE A 877 -37.54 -3.98 13.53
CA ILE A 877 -37.83 -5.00 14.53
C ILE A 877 -39.10 -4.66 15.32
N ALA A 878 -39.96 -5.66 15.55
CA ALA A 878 -41.19 -5.49 16.32
C ALA A 878 -40.91 -5.43 17.83
N VAL A 879 -41.82 -4.83 18.59
CA VAL A 879 -41.84 -4.91 20.06
C VAL A 879 -41.93 -6.37 20.49
N GLY A 880 -41.05 -6.79 21.42
CA GLY A 880 -40.97 -8.19 21.84
C GLY A 880 -39.65 -8.53 22.52
N ASN A 881 -39.50 -9.81 22.87
CA ASN A 881 -38.27 -10.34 23.44
C ASN A 881 -37.50 -11.16 22.40
N TYR A 882 -36.17 -11.05 22.41
CA TYR A 882 -35.31 -11.64 21.40
C TYR A 882 -33.96 -12.11 21.97
N THR A 883 -33.38 -13.10 21.31
CA THR A 883 -31.98 -13.51 21.51
C THR A 883 -31.12 -12.89 20.41
N LEU A 884 -30.08 -12.15 20.80
CA LEU A 884 -29.09 -11.62 19.86
C LEU A 884 -27.88 -12.54 19.77
N ARG A 885 -27.35 -12.71 18.56
CA ARG A 885 -26.14 -13.48 18.31
C ARG A 885 -25.15 -12.62 17.52
N PHE A 886 -24.09 -12.15 18.19
CA PHE A 886 -22.93 -11.56 17.53
C PHE A 886 -21.80 -12.59 17.53
N ALA A 887 -21.31 -12.97 16.34
CA ALA A 887 -20.43 -14.13 16.20
C ALA A 887 -19.31 -13.90 15.19
N LEU A 888 -18.11 -14.34 15.53
CA LEU A 888 -16.92 -14.34 14.69
C LEU A 888 -16.55 -15.76 14.26
N LEU A 889 -16.34 -16.01 12.97
CA LEU A 889 -15.89 -17.32 12.49
C LEU A 889 -14.42 -17.53 12.85
N LYS A 890 -14.10 -18.64 13.51
CA LYS A 890 -12.71 -19.01 13.85
C LYS A 890 -11.89 -19.32 12.59
N PRO A 891 -10.56 -19.08 12.59
CA PRO A 891 -9.68 -19.43 11.49
C PRO A 891 -9.84 -20.90 11.08
N PHE A 892 -9.97 -21.14 9.78
CA PHE A 892 -10.26 -22.46 9.19
C PHE A 892 -11.54 -23.13 9.77
N GLY A 893 -12.48 -22.33 10.26
CA GLY A 893 -13.76 -22.78 10.79
C GLY A 893 -14.76 -23.09 9.68
N ASP A 894 -15.56 -24.13 9.86
CA ASP A 894 -16.72 -24.41 9.01
C ASP A 894 -17.95 -23.66 9.57
N PRO A 895 -18.55 -22.70 8.83
CA PRO A 895 -19.63 -21.89 9.33
C PRO A 895 -20.91 -22.68 9.65
N SER A 896 -21.06 -23.89 9.11
CA SER A 896 -22.20 -24.77 9.40
C SER A 896 -22.19 -25.37 10.81
N HIS A 897 -21.05 -25.30 11.52
CA HIS A 897 -20.89 -25.87 12.84
C HIS A 897 -20.84 -24.77 13.92
N ALA A 898 -21.77 -24.78 14.87
CA ALA A 898 -21.89 -23.73 15.89
C ALA A 898 -20.61 -23.52 16.73
N ASP A 899 -19.86 -24.59 17.03
CA ASP A 899 -18.61 -24.54 17.82
C ASP A 899 -17.41 -23.94 17.07
N ASN A 900 -17.55 -23.72 15.76
CA ASN A 900 -16.58 -23.03 14.93
C ASN A 900 -16.70 -21.50 15.01
N TRP A 901 -17.70 -20.99 15.73
CA TRP A 901 -17.88 -19.57 16.00
C TRP A 901 -17.38 -19.21 17.41
N GLU A 902 -16.89 -17.99 17.58
CA GLU A 902 -16.78 -17.31 18.86
C GLU A 902 -17.98 -16.37 18.99
N VAL A 903 -18.83 -16.62 19.99
CA VAL A 903 -20.12 -15.93 20.14
C VAL A 903 -20.07 -15.05 21.39
N LEU A 904 -20.40 -13.77 21.22
CA LEU A 904 -20.59 -12.85 22.33
C LEU A 904 -21.80 -13.30 23.16
N HIS A 905 -21.61 -13.48 24.47
CA HIS A 905 -22.72 -13.78 25.36
C HIS A 905 -23.57 -12.53 25.61
N ILE A 906 -24.80 -12.54 25.09
CA ILE A 906 -25.77 -11.44 25.23
C ILE A 906 -26.99 -11.98 26.00
N PRO A 907 -27.47 -11.28 27.05
CA PRO A 907 -28.73 -11.66 27.70
C PRO A 907 -29.91 -11.54 26.71
N GLU A 908 -31.01 -12.23 26.98
CA GLU A 908 -32.26 -11.96 26.24
C GLU A 908 -32.62 -10.47 26.37
N ILE A 909 -32.99 -9.84 25.26
CA ILE A 909 -33.30 -8.41 25.20
C ILE A 909 -34.80 -8.17 24.96
N SER A 910 -35.31 -7.04 25.42
CA SER A 910 -36.67 -6.55 25.11
C SER A 910 -36.62 -5.30 24.23
N VAL A 911 -37.32 -5.31 23.10
CA VAL A 911 -37.63 -4.11 22.33
C VAL A 911 -38.94 -3.53 22.86
N LEU A 912 -38.93 -2.26 23.28
CA LEU A 912 -40.04 -1.58 23.96
C LEU A 912 -40.87 -0.69 23.04
#